data_AF-A0A3M4VHU0-F1
#
_entry.id   AF-A0A3M4VHU0-F1
#
_cell.length_a   1.000
_cell.length_b   1.000
_cell.length_c   1.000
_cell.angle_alpha   90.00
_cell.angle_beta   90.00
_cell.angle_gamma   90.00
#
_symmetry.space_group_name_H-M   'P 1'
#
loop_
_entity.id
_entity.type
_entity.pdbx_description
1 polymer ?
#
loop_
_entity_poly.entity_id
_entity_poly.type
_entity_poly.pdbx_seq_one_letter_code
_entity_poly.pdbx_strand_id
1 'polypeptide(L)'
;MDAKHLAFLARQPSARVQSREHFWGLPKRGIALILANAMFWQPMWAQADGIVVSGSGTGLAQAGNGVPIVNIATPNATGLSHNQFQQYNVDAQGLILNNIAQQTGATQLGGIIVGNPNMNNGVAAQVILNEVVGANASQLKGYTEVAGQAARVIVANPYGITCNGCGFLNTPQVTLTTGKPVLDSNGGLVRFTVQNGSVAIEGLGLNADNVDQFDIITRSAKINAELHAKKLNIIAGRNDVDAQTLSATALADDGSAKPELAIDSSALGGMYVGAVKLVGTEAGVGVRLASNVAASAGDIQIDANGQLTLSQAVASGAVAVKANAVEVKGPLYAGTSLSVTTPGDLSIQQNVAARDVVTLSSTGQLTNTAIIEAGINPDNSRNTTGDVVLSAGNLTNTGSVVASRALQATATQTLNNQGGTLSGQASTRITATTLDNRQSGRILSQGGSVEVTASGVSNGQKGLISSAGTLTINAASLDNQQGVVRSTGASTLTVTDAVVNQGGEVLSEAGLTLTSGRLDNSRSGRIAGKGVTVTTGAFDNHLDGRLTSTEALRLTAAQVNNSEAGRIASAMALTAVVTGLDLSTALLNNDQGVVRSEGSLTLNAGTVTNTAGSLTSAGASTLTVTGAVVNQGGEVLSDAALTLTSGRLDNSRSGRIAAKGVTVTTGAFDNHLDGRLTSTEALRLTAAQVNNSEAGRIASAMALTAVVTGLDQHADGRLYSNGDVSLDLGNGHLNNQDGLITAPGQLLLKNFGTVDNQRGEISSAQGFTLAATSLDNTDGSVLSDQALIVRIDQLLTNLRGLVSGTGVDLSADTLTNDSGEVSSEAGLTLDVTGEVSNRKGLLSSAGATTLEARSLNNAEGQAMADEVLTVILAQALDNQAGTLGAGLGLNLQAASLDNRLAGAVLTDGQLDITLTGTLDNRSGGQVQAKGILNLTSQALNNQGGRVVGQDLLTVHSDSALNRGGVIRADKLMKLFIGDLDNSQTGLTAAQKGVITSQAGLEFIGQRLDNQNGLLNAVGVMTLQADTLLNGSGRIASQSDLIATVDTVSQQGGELVAQGTLTLTGQSLDNRAGGLVGATKALKLTVDDIDNRAGEVS
;
A
#
# COMPACT_ATOMS: atom_id res chain seq x y z
N MET A 1 -11.11 -59.82 -23.34
CA MET A 1 -11.85 -60.66 -22.39
C MET A 1 -13.30 -60.20 -22.38
N ASP A 2 -14.32 -61.01 -22.56
CA ASP A 2 -14.45 -62.37 -23.05
C ASP A 2 -15.92 -62.48 -23.52
N ALA A 3 -16.12 -63.04 -24.69
CA ALA A 3 -17.41 -63.18 -25.34
C ALA A 3 -17.94 -64.59 -25.03
N LYS A 4 -18.98 -64.72 -24.20
CA LYS A 4 -19.70 -65.99 -24.04
C LYS A 4 -21.17 -65.79 -23.71
N HIS A 5 -22.02 -66.03 -24.71
CA HIS A 5 -23.05 -67.10 -24.70
C HIS A 5 -24.26 -66.73 -25.56
N LEU A 6 -24.14 -67.05 -26.86
CA LEU A 6 -25.26 -67.48 -27.68
C LEU A 6 -25.50 -68.97 -27.41
N ALA A 7 -26.64 -69.33 -26.84
CA ALA A 7 -27.36 -70.57 -27.14
C ALA A 7 -28.69 -70.57 -26.37
N PHE A 8 -29.80 -70.59 -27.10
CA PHE A 8 -30.83 -71.65 -27.03
C PHE A 8 -32.23 -71.08 -27.34
N LEU A 9 -32.66 -71.31 -28.58
CA LEU A 9 -34.03 -71.09 -29.05
C LEU A 9 -34.94 -72.25 -28.61
N ALA A 10 -36.20 -71.89 -28.36
CA ALA A 10 -37.43 -72.68 -28.38
C ALA A 10 -37.85 -73.44 -27.11
N ARG A 11 -38.90 -72.92 -26.43
CA ARG A 11 -40.25 -73.54 -26.35
C ARG A 11 -41.23 -72.73 -25.47
N GLN A 12 -42.46 -72.55 -25.97
CA GLN A 12 -43.73 -72.15 -25.32
C GLN A 12 -44.11 -70.65 -25.27
N PRO A 13 -45.41 -70.29 -25.18
CA PRO A 13 -46.34 -70.10 -26.30
C PRO A 13 -46.69 -68.62 -26.52
N SER A 14 -46.99 -68.23 -27.76
CA SER A 14 -47.47 -66.87 -28.08
C SER A 14 -48.76 -66.55 -27.32
N ALA A 15 -48.69 -65.52 -26.49
CA ALA A 15 -49.84 -64.98 -25.76
C ALA A 15 -50.93 -64.47 -26.71
N ARG A 16 -52.18 -64.79 -26.35
CA ARG A 16 -53.43 -64.35 -26.98
C ARG A 16 -53.42 -62.86 -27.34
N VAL A 17 -53.71 -62.55 -28.61
CA VAL A 17 -54.07 -61.20 -29.06
C VAL A 17 -55.47 -60.85 -28.53
N GLN A 18 -55.56 -59.89 -27.62
CA GLN A 18 -56.84 -59.27 -27.23
C GLN A 18 -57.24 -58.21 -28.28
N SER A 19 -58.41 -58.35 -28.89
CA SER A 19 -58.98 -57.33 -29.75
C SER A 19 -59.46 -56.15 -28.89
N ARG A 20 -58.81 -54.98 -29.05
CA ARG A 20 -59.37 -53.71 -28.56
C ARG A 20 -60.34 -53.16 -29.62
N GLU A 21 -61.60 -52.98 -29.25
CA GLU A 21 -62.64 -52.42 -30.14
C GLU A 21 -62.59 -50.89 -30.26
N HIS A 22 -61.72 -50.23 -29.46
CA HIS A 22 -61.60 -48.77 -29.36
C HIS A 22 -60.13 -48.34 -29.39
N PHE A 23 -59.82 -47.31 -30.17
CA PHE A 23 -58.53 -46.60 -30.19
C PHE A 23 -58.81 -45.13 -29.90
N TRP A 24 -58.28 -44.62 -28.77
CA TRP A 24 -58.48 -43.24 -28.31
C TRP A 24 -59.96 -42.79 -28.21
N GLY A 25 -60.81 -43.63 -27.60
CA GLY A 25 -62.21 -43.28 -27.31
C GLY A 25 -63.18 -43.33 -28.51
N LEU A 26 -62.72 -43.71 -29.71
CA LEU A 26 -63.57 -43.86 -30.90
C LEU A 26 -63.74 -45.34 -31.29
N PRO A 27 -64.98 -45.79 -31.63
CA PRO A 27 -65.24 -47.15 -32.08
C PRO A 27 -64.63 -47.41 -33.47
N LYS A 28 -64.13 -48.62 -33.74
CA LYS A 28 -63.53 -49.01 -35.06
C LYS A 28 -64.43 -48.71 -36.27
N ARG A 29 -65.76 -48.75 -36.10
CA ARG A 29 -66.72 -48.35 -37.15
C ARG A 29 -66.73 -46.84 -37.42
N GLY A 30 -66.43 -46.01 -36.42
CA GLY A 30 -66.27 -44.56 -36.58
C GLY A 30 -64.99 -44.20 -37.34
N ILE A 31 -63.88 -44.91 -37.09
CA ILE A 31 -62.63 -44.73 -37.84
C ILE A 31 -62.79 -45.19 -39.30
N ALA A 32 -63.50 -46.29 -39.54
CA ALA A 32 -63.81 -46.76 -40.89
C ALA A 32 -64.77 -45.81 -41.65
N LEU A 33 -65.72 -45.16 -40.97
CA LEU A 33 -66.63 -44.19 -41.59
C LEU A 33 -65.92 -42.86 -41.90
N ILE A 34 -64.97 -42.43 -41.05
CA ILE A 34 -64.11 -41.27 -41.31
C ILE A 34 -63.15 -41.55 -42.47
N LEU A 35 -62.55 -42.74 -42.53
CA LEU A 35 -61.71 -43.17 -43.67
C LEU A 35 -62.52 -43.34 -44.96
N ALA A 36 -63.76 -43.85 -44.89
CA ALA A 36 -64.64 -43.97 -46.05
C ALA A 36 -65.11 -42.60 -46.56
N ASN A 37 -65.44 -41.64 -45.67
CA ASN A 37 -65.78 -40.26 -46.09
C ASN A 37 -64.56 -39.49 -46.61
N ALA A 38 -63.36 -39.73 -46.06
CA ALA A 38 -62.11 -39.15 -46.57
C ALA A 38 -61.68 -39.74 -47.93
N MET A 39 -62.12 -40.97 -48.27
CA MET A 39 -61.92 -41.56 -49.60
C MET A 39 -63.00 -41.15 -50.63
N PHE A 40 -64.21 -40.78 -50.18
CA PHE A 40 -65.33 -40.43 -51.07
C PHE A 40 -65.34 -38.96 -51.52
N TRP A 41 -64.58 -38.08 -50.86
CA TRP A 41 -64.45 -36.65 -51.18
C TRP A 41 -63.03 -36.31 -51.67
N GLN A 42 -62.46 -37.17 -52.52
CA GLN A 42 -61.26 -36.85 -53.27
C GLN A 42 -61.60 -35.89 -54.43
N PRO A 43 -60.87 -34.77 -54.63
CA PRO A 43 -60.96 -34.05 -55.89
C PRO A 43 -60.45 -34.96 -57.02
N MET A 44 -61.17 -34.94 -58.13
CA MET A 44 -60.91 -35.72 -59.33
C MET A 44 -59.44 -35.78 -59.71
N TRP A 45 -58.96 -36.97 -60.09
CA TRP A 45 -57.74 -37.10 -60.88
C TRP A 45 -57.92 -36.30 -62.18
N ALA A 46 -57.35 -35.10 -62.22
CA ALA A 46 -57.18 -34.37 -63.46
C ALA A 46 -56.19 -35.16 -64.33
N GLN A 47 -56.73 -35.89 -65.30
CA GLN A 47 -55.97 -36.43 -66.41
C GLN A 47 -55.43 -35.23 -67.20
N ALA A 48 -54.12 -34.99 -67.14
CA ALA A 48 -53.49 -33.88 -67.84
C ALA A 48 -53.53 -34.18 -69.35
N ASP A 49 -54.46 -33.54 -70.07
CA ASP A 49 -54.44 -33.49 -71.53
C ASP A 49 -53.20 -32.69 -71.99
N GLY A 50 -52.48 -33.18 -73.00
CA GLY A 50 -51.13 -32.75 -73.40
C GLY A 50 -50.94 -31.25 -73.73
N ILE A 51 -50.64 -30.93 -74.99
CA ILE A 51 -50.37 -29.53 -75.43
C ILE A 51 -51.56 -29.04 -76.26
N VAL A 52 -52.17 -27.93 -75.85
CA VAL A 52 -53.30 -27.30 -76.54
C VAL A 52 -52.97 -25.82 -76.78
N VAL A 53 -52.69 -25.45 -78.03
CA VAL A 53 -52.37 -24.07 -78.45
C VAL A 53 -53.60 -23.16 -78.43
N SER A 54 -53.40 -21.87 -78.16
CA SER A 54 -54.42 -20.82 -78.07
C SER A 54 -54.03 -19.64 -78.97
N GLY A 55 -54.33 -19.70 -80.26
CA GLY A 55 -54.07 -18.62 -81.23
C GLY A 55 -53.64 -19.12 -82.61
N SER A 56 -53.58 -18.23 -83.61
CA SER A 56 -53.29 -18.57 -85.01
C SER A 56 -51.79 -18.56 -85.38
N GLY A 57 -50.90 -18.18 -84.46
CA GLY A 57 -49.46 -18.02 -84.71
C GLY A 57 -48.57 -19.18 -84.27
N THR A 58 -49.07 -20.09 -83.43
CA THR A 58 -48.32 -21.25 -82.91
C THR A 58 -48.94 -22.54 -83.44
N GLY A 59 -48.14 -23.40 -84.05
CA GLY A 59 -48.60 -24.67 -84.60
C GLY A 59 -48.18 -25.87 -83.75
N LEU A 60 -48.98 -26.93 -83.75
CA LEU A 60 -48.59 -28.23 -83.20
C LEU A 60 -48.31 -29.21 -84.34
N ALA A 61 -47.20 -29.92 -84.24
CA ALA A 61 -46.77 -30.99 -85.12
C ALA A 61 -46.24 -32.15 -84.28
N GLN A 62 -45.79 -33.23 -84.93
CA GLN A 62 -45.22 -34.39 -84.26
C GLN A 62 -43.99 -34.86 -85.03
N ALA A 63 -42.93 -35.20 -84.29
CA ALA A 63 -41.74 -35.82 -84.86
C ALA A 63 -42.03 -37.24 -85.33
N GLY A 64 -41.18 -37.79 -86.21
CA GLY A 64 -41.35 -39.14 -86.75
C GLY A 64 -41.35 -40.25 -85.69
N ASN A 65 -40.84 -39.98 -84.49
CA ASN A 65 -40.79 -40.89 -83.34
C ASN A 65 -41.88 -40.61 -82.28
N GLY A 66 -42.82 -39.71 -82.56
CA GLY A 66 -43.97 -39.45 -81.69
C GLY A 66 -43.82 -38.31 -80.69
N VAL A 67 -42.63 -37.69 -80.56
CA VAL A 67 -42.43 -36.52 -79.68
C VAL A 67 -43.20 -35.32 -80.23
N PRO A 68 -44.03 -34.63 -79.42
CA PRO A 68 -44.73 -33.41 -79.84
C PRO A 68 -43.75 -32.29 -80.23
N ILE A 69 -44.05 -31.60 -81.34
CA ILE A 69 -43.32 -30.44 -81.83
C ILE A 69 -44.23 -29.22 -81.77
N VAL A 70 -43.81 -28.16 -81.07
CA VAL A 70 -44.44 -26.85 -81.13
C VAL A 70 -43.69 -26.00 -82.15
N ASN A 71 -44.32 -25.74 -83.29
CA ASN A 71 -43.88 -24.73 -84.25
C ASN A 71 -44.18 -23.35 -83.66
N ILE A 72 -43.18 -22.76 -83.01
CA ILE A 72 -43.31 -21.49 -82.31
C ILE A 72 -43.69 -20.36 -83.27
N ALA A 73 -44.32 -19.31 -82.76
CA ALA A 73 -44.73 -18.14 -83.53
C ALA A 73 -43.52 -17.36 -84.09
N THR A 74 -43.74 -16.62 -85.18
CA THR A 74 -42.72 -15.74 -85.75
C THR A 74 -42.22 -14.75 -84.69
N PRO A 75 -40.89 -14.62 -84.49
CA PRO A 75 -40.33 -13.66 -83.53
C PRO A 75 -40.68 -12.22 -83.90
N ASN A 76 -40.97 -11.39 -82.91
CA ASN A 76 -41.17 -9.95 -83.11
C ASN A 76 -39.82 -9.21 -83.32
N ALA A 77 -39.87 -7.89 -83.47
CA ALA A 77 -38.68 -7.06 -83.68
C ALA A 77 -37.64 -7.13 -82.54
N THR A 78 -38.06 -7.54 -81.33
CA THR A 78 -37.17 -7.77 -80.18
C THR A 78 -36.64 -9.20 -80.11
N GLY A 79 -36.94 -10.05 -81.10
CA GLY A 79 -36.52 -11.46 -81.13
C GLY A 79 -37.33 -12.39 -80.20
N LEU A 80 -38.47 -11.93 -79.69
CA LEU A 80 -39.36 -12.71 -78.81
C LEU A 80 -40.45 -13.40 -79.62
N SER A 81 -40.57 -14.71 -79.47
CA SER A 81 -41.69 -15.53 -79.96
C SER A 81 -42.68 -15.77 -78.82
N HIS A 82 -43.88 -15.21 -78.94
CA HIS A 82 -44.95 -15.33 -77.93
C HIS A 82 -45.96 -16.40 -78.35
N ASN A 83 -46.05 -17.45 -77.56
CA ASN A 83 -46.87 -18.63 -77.79
C ASN A 83 -47.86 -18.79 -76.65
N GLN A 84 -49.15 -18.85 -76.97
CA GLN A 84 -50.21 -18.95 -75.98
C GLN A 84 -50.86 -20.34 -76.02
N PHE A 85 -51.23 -20.88 -74.85
CA PHE A 85 -51.75 -22.24 -74.69
C PHE A 85 -52.97 -22.28 -73.75
N GLN A 86 -53.94 -23.15 -74.03
CA GLN A 86 -54.98 -23.53 -73.06
C GLN A 86 -54.45 -24.56 -72.06
N GLN A 87 -53.58 -25.46 -72.52
CA GLN A 87 -52.88 -26.46 -71.70
C GLN A 87 -51.46 -26.61 -72.22
N TYR A 88 -50.49 -26.62 -71.31
CA TYR A 88 -49.08 -26.82 -71.62
C TYR A 88 -48.54 -27.87 -70.65
N ASN A 89 -48.63 -29.13 -71.04
CA ASN A 89 -48.10 -30.28 -70.29
C ASN A 89 -47.04 -30.99 -71.14
N VAL A 90 -45.96 -31.43 -70.50
CA VAL A 90 -44.87 -32.18 -71.14
C VAL A 90 -44.86 -33.56 -70.50
N ASP A 91 -45.15 -34.60 -71.28
CA ASP A 91 -45.07 -35.98 -70.80
C ASP A 91 -43.61 -36.48 -70.77
N ALA A 92 -43.41 -37.71 -70.29
CA ALA A 92 -42.08 -38.30 -70.12
C ALA A 92 -41.29 -38.42 -71.44
N GLN A 93 -41.97 -38.47 -72.59
CA GLN A 93 -41.36 -38.50 -73.93
C GLN A 93 -40.70 -37.16 -74.33
N GLY A 94 -41.02 -36.05 -73.63
CA GLY A 94 -40.49 -34.73 -73.88
C GLY A 94 -41.28 -33.90 -74.91
N LEU A 95 -40.77 -32.70 -75.20
CA LEU A 95 -41.36 -31.69 -76.09
C LEU A 95 -40.27 -31.00 -76.90
N ILE A 96 -40.51 -30.74 -78.18
CA ILE A 96 -39.61 -29.96 -79.03
C ILE A 96 -40.23 -28.59 -79.37
N LEU A 97 -39.52 -27.51 -79.06
CA LEU A 97 -39.82 -26.16 -79.50
C LEU A 97 -39.05 -25.90 -80.81
N ASN A 98 -39.73 -25.86 -81.94
CA ASN A 98 -39.09 -25.76 -83.26
C ASN A 98 -38.64 -24.33 -83.58
N ASN A 99 -37.37 -24.02 -83.35
CA ASN A 99 -36.75 -22.72 -83.64
C ASN A 99 -35.83 -22.78 -84.88
N ILE A 100 -36.06 -23.72 -85.79
CA ILE A 100 -35.25 -23.90 -87.00
C ILE A 100 -35.76 -22.96 -88.10
N ALA A 101 -34.94 -21.98 -88.48
CA ALA A 101 -35.20 -21.08 -89.61
C ALA A 101 -34.72 -21.63 -90.98
N GLN A 102 -34.01 -22.76 -90.97
CA GLN A 102 -33.57 -23.51 -92.15
C GLN A 102 -34.60 -24.57 -92.57
N GLN A 103 -34.42 -25.25 -93.71
CA GLN A 103 -35.40 -26.24 -94.20
C GLN A 103 -35.56 -27.47 -93.29
N THR A 104 -34.50 -27.92 -92.63
CA THR A 104 -34.51 -29.04 -91.67
C THR A 104 -33.46 -28.79 -90.58
N GLY A 105 -33.58 -29.48 -89.44
CA GLY A 105 -32.59 -29.42 -88.36
C GLY A 105 -32.65 -30.65 -87.47
N ALA A 106 -31.52 -30.97 -86.84
CA ALA A 106 -31.42 -32.12 -85.94
C ALA A 106 -31.87 -31.76 -84.52
N THR A 107 -32.50 -32.72 -83.86
CA THR A 107 -32.95 -32.68 -82.46
C THR A 107 -32.54 -33.96 -81.74
N GLN A 108 -32.30 -33.88 -80.44
CA GLN A 108 -31.96 -34.98 -79.56
C GLN A 108 -33.19 -35.84 -79.25
N LEU A 109 -34.36 -35.22 -79.06
CA LEU A 109 -35.60 -35.91 -78.70
C LEU A 109 -36.33 -36.46 -79.92
N GLY A 110 -36.27 -35.81 -81.09
CA GLY A 110 -37.13 -36.10 -82.26
C GLY A 110 -36.41 -36.54 -83.55
N GLY A 111 -35.07 -36.56 -83.56
CA GLY A 111 -34.27 -36.78 -84.78
C GLY A 111 -34.25 -35.56 -85.71
N ILE A 112 -34.14 -35.78 -87.02
CA ILE A 112 -34.21 -34.68 -88.01
C ILE A 112 -35.67 -34.28 -88.21
N ILE A 113 -36.00 -33.02 -87.92
CA ILE A 113 -37.33 -32.45 -88.10
C ILE A 113 -37.33 -31.38 -89.19
N VAL A 114 -38.51 -31.10 -89.75
CA VAL A 114 -38.70 -30.03 -90.75
C VAL A 114 -38.61 -28.67 -90.04
N GLY A 115 -38.03 -27.69 -90.73
CA GLY A 115 -37.95 -26.30 -90.29
C GLY A 115 -39.31 -25.72 -89.90
N ASN A 116 -39.32 -24.75 -89.01
CA ASN A 116 -40.57 -24.16 -88.54
C ASN A 116 -41.23 -23.35 -89.66
N PRO A 117 -42.45 -23.72 -90.12
CA PRO A 117 -43.15 -23.02 -91.21
C PRO A 117 -43.53 -21.58 -90.88
N ASN A 118 -43.41 -21.15 -89.61
CA ASN A 118 -43.64 -19.77 -89.19
C ASN A 118 -42.39 -18.87 -89.32
N MET A 119 -41.21 -19.42 -89.64
CA MET A 119 -39.92 -18.70 -89.73
C MET A 119 -39.63 -18.17 -91.15
N ASN A 120 -40.64 -17.56 -91.79
CA ASN A 120 -40.60 -17.13 -93.20
C ASN A 120 -39.58 -16.02 -93.51
N ASN A 121 -39.09 -15.33 -92.47
CA ASN A 121 -38.07 -14.28 -92.55
C ASN A 121 -36.63 -14.79 -92.32
N GLY A 122 -36.44 -16.09 -92.10
CA GLY A 122 -35.13 -16.70 -91.87
C GLY A 122 -34.49 -16.37 -90.51
N VAL A 123 -35.23 -15.76 -89.58
CA VAL A 123 -34.73 -15.33 -88.27
C VAL A 123 -35.31 -16.22 -87.17
N ALA A 124 -34.44 -16.87 -86.39
CA ALA A 124 -34.85 -17.66 -85.23
C ALA A 124 -35.15 -16.76 -84.01
N ALA A 125 -36.00 -17.25 -83.10
CA ALA A 125 -36.30 -16.61 -81.83
C ALA A 125 -35.07 -16.58 -80.92
N GLN A 126 -34.89 -15.48 -80.17
CA GLN A 126 -33.92 -15.37 -79.08
C GLN A 126 -34.59 -15.68 -77.73
N VAL A 127 -35.89 -15.40 -77.61
CA VAL A 127 -36.73 -15.70 -76.45
C VAL A 127 -38.00 -16.41 -76.92
N ILE A 128 -38.33 -17.54 -76.30
CA ILE A 128 -39.55 -18.30 -76.54
C ILE A 128 -40.40 -18.23 -75.26
N LEU A 129 -41.47 -17.44 -75.31
CA LEU A 129 -42.43 -17.29 -74.23
C LEU A 129 -43.63 -18.23 -74.47
N ASN A 130 -43.78 -19.23 -73.61
CA ASN A 130 -44.94 -20.13 -73.57
C ASN A 130 -45.86 -19.72 -72.43
N GLU A 131 -46.93 -19.00 -72.74
CA GLU A 131 -47.90 -18.48 -71.77
C GLU A 131 -49.17 -19.35 -71.78
N VAL A 132 -49.55 -19.88 -70.61
CA VAL A 132 -50.81 -20.60 -70.42
C VAL A 132 -51.89 -19.59 -70.03
N VAL A 133 -52.91 -19.48 -70.88
CA VAL A 133 -54.09 -18.63 -70.67
C VAL A 133 -55.30 -19.42 -70.14
N GLY A 134 -55.22 -20.75 -70.15
CA GLY A 134 -56.24 -21.66 -69.60
C GLY A 134 -56.14 -21.84 -68.07
N ALA A 135 -57.18 -22.44 -67.48
CA ALA A 135 -57.36 -22.50 -66.01
C ALA A 135 -56.64 -23.66 -65.28
N ASN A 136 -55.77 -24.41 -65.97
CA ASN A 136 -55.14 -25.61 -65.42
C ASN A 136 -53.64 -25.40 -65.18
N ALA A 137 -53.11 -25.98 -64.10
CA ALA A 137 -51.69 -26.03 -63.83
C ALA A 137 -50.94 -26.92 -64.85
N SER A 138 -49.67 -26.59 -65.10
CA SER A 138 -48.81 -27.34 -66.01
C SER A 138 -48.09 -28.49 -65.30
N GLN A 139 -48.06 -29.67 -65.91
CA GLN A 139 -47.26 -30.82 -65.49
C GLN A 139 -46.13 -31.05 -66.49
N LEU A 140 -44.88 -30.96 -66.01
CA LEU A 140 -43.67 -31.16 -66.80
C LEU A 140 -42.95 -32.42 -66.30
N LYS A 141 -43.00 -33.50 -67.09
CA LYS A 141 -42.51 -34.84 -66.72
C LYS A 141 -41.35 -35.33 -67.60
N GLY A 142 -40.91 -34.54 -68.57
CA GLY A 142 -39.84 -34.90 -69.50
C GLY A 142 -39.08 -33.67 -70.00
N TYR A 143 -38.11 -33.88 -70.91
CA TYR A 143 -37.25 -32.82 -71.41
C TYR A 143 -37.95 -31.92 -72.44
N THR A 144 -37.72 -30.61 -72.36
CA THR A 144 -38.09 -29.66 -73.43
C THR A 144 -36.83 -29.25 -74.21
N GLU A 145 -36.81 -29.52 -75.51
CA GLU A 145 -35.69 -29.20 -76.39
C GLU A 145 -36.00 -28.01 -77.30
N VAL A 146 -35.09 -27.05 -77.42
CA VAL A 146 -35.15 -26.04 -78.48
C VAL A 146 -34.42 -26.56 -79.72
N ALA A 147 -35.15 -26.80 -80.81
CA ALA A 147 -34.55 -27.24 -82.07
C ALA A 147 -33.97 -26.05 -82.83
N GLY A 148 -32.75 -26.17 -83.37
CA GLY A 148 -32.11 -25.10 -84.15
C GLY A 148 -31.30 -24.12 -83.28
N GLN A 149 -31.43 -22.82 -83.52
CA GLN A 149 -30.70 -21.81 -82.74
C GLN A 149 -31.20 -21.81 -81.28
N ALA A 150 -30.27 -21.87 -80.33
CA ALA A 150 -30.57 -21.84 -78.91
C ALA A 150 -31.31 -20.55 -78.52
N ALA A 151 -32.33 -20.67 -77.68
CA ALA A 151 -33.16 -19.55 -77.24
C ALA A 151 -33.53 -19.68 -75.76
N ARG A 152 -33.77 -18.56 -75.07
CA ARG A 152 -34.31 -18.56 -73.71
C ARG A 152 -35.73 -19.12 -73.72
N VAL A 153 -36.05 -20.08 -72.85
CA VAL A 153 -37.38 -20.67 -72.75
C VAL A 153 -38.08 -20.17 -71.49
N ILE A 154 -39.31 -19.68 -71.62
CA ILE A 154 -40.14 -19.25 -70.51
C ILE A 154 -41.44 -20.04 -70.53
N VAL A 155 -41.82 -20.65 -69.41
CA VAL A 155 -43.13 -21.28 -69.21
C VAL A 155 -43.86 -20.49 -68.13
N ALA A 156 -44.89 -19.75 -68.53
CA ALA A 156 -45.66 -18.87 -67.66
C ALA A 156 -47.08 -19.44 -67.46
N ASN A 157 -47.39 -19.91 -66.25
CA ASN A 157 -48.71 -20.43 -65.90
C ASN A 157 -49.14 -19.99 -64.48
N PRO A 158 -50.04 -19.00 -64.36
CA PRO A 158 -50.51 -18.50 -63.06
C PRO A 158 -51.21 -19.51 -62.15
N TYR A 159 -51.68 -20.64 -62.69
CA TYR A 159 -52.36 -21.68 -61.93
C TYR A 159 -51.39 -22.68 -61.28
N GLY A 160 -50.11 -22.63 -61.63
CA GLY A 160 -49.06 -23.47 -61.05
C GLY A 160 -48.32 -24.32 -62.08
N ILE A 161 -47.14 -24.78 -61.69
CA ILE A 161 -46.27 -25.64 -62.51
C ILE A 161 -45.68 -26.72 -61.61
N THR A 162 -45.84 -27.98 -61.99
CA THR A 162 -45.18 -29.12 -61.33
C THR A 162 -44.15 -29.72 -62.27
N CYS A 163 -42.90 -29.81 -61.82
CA CYS A 163 -41.81 -30.53 -62.49
C CYS A 163 -41.56 -31.85 -61.76
N ASN A 164 -41.57 -32.96 -62.51
CA ASN A 164 -41.29 -34.30 -62.01
C ASN A 164 -40.47 -35.06 -63.05
N GLY A 165 -39.16 -34.85 -63.06
CA GLY A 165 -38.25 -35.35 -64.09
C GLY A 165 -38.15 -34.42 -65.30
N CYS A 166 -38.51 -33.14 -65.16
CA CYS A 166 -38.35 -32.20 -66.25
C CYS A 166 -36.89 -31.77 -66.42
N GLY A 167 -36.53 -31.42 -67.65
CA GLY A 167 -35.21 -30.91 -68.00
C GLY A 167 -35.27 -30.13 -69.31
N PHE A 168 -34.18 -29.49 -69.68
CA PHE A 168 -34.15 -28.63 -70.86
C PHE A 168 -32.87 -28.85 -71.67
N LEU A 169 -33.01 -28.82 -73.00
CA LEU A 169 -31.91 -29.04 -73.94
C LEU A 169 -31.80 -27.86 -74.90
N ASN A 170 -30.56 -27.51 -75.25
CA ASN A 170 -30.21 -26.43 -76.18
C ASN A 170 -30.83 -25.07 -75.81
N THR A 171 -30.83 -24.73 -74.52
CA THR A 171 -31.31 -23.43 -74.03
C THR A 171 -30.34 -22.84 -73.01
N PRO A 172 -29.91 -21.58 -73.17
CA PRO A 172 -29.00 -20.95 -72.22
C PRO A 172 -29.72 -20.53 -70.93
N GLN A 173 -31.04 -20.29 -70.99
CA GLN A 173 -31.81 -19.83 -69.85
C GLN A 173 -33.24 -20.35 -69.89
N VAL A 174 -33.70 -20.83 -68.74
CA VAL A 174 -35.09 -21.28 -68.55
C VAL A 174 -35.74 -20.49 -67.42
N THR A 175 -36.99 -20.06 -67.61
CA THR A 175 -37.79 -19.46 -66.54
C THR A 175 -39.13 -20.19 -66.41
N LEU A 176 -39.35 -20.85 -65.28
CA LEU A 176 -40.68 -21.34 -64.87
C LEU A 176 -41.33 -20.26 -64.00
N THR A 177 -42.49 -19.75 -64.41
CA THR A 177 -43.14 -18.67 -63.69
C THR A 177 -44.63 -18.86 -63.51
N THR A 178 -45.16 -18.52 -62.32
CA THR A 178 -46.61 -18.32 -62.12
C THR A 178 -46.98 -16.83 -62.23
N GLY A 179 -46.00 -15.98 -62.52
CA GLY A 179 -46.23 -14.58 -62.83
C GLY A 179 -46.74 -14.39 -64.26
N LYS A 180 -47.68 -13.47 -64.42
CA LYS A 180 -48.14 -13.03 -65.73
C LYS A 180 -47.03 -12.22 -66.42
N PRO A 181 -46.60 -12.57 -67.65
CA PRO A 181 -45.62 -11.78 -68.38
C PRO A 181 -46.19 -10.42 -68.78
N VAL A 182 -45.39 -9.37 -68.66
CA VAL A 182 -45.74 -7.99 -69.05
C VAL A 182 -44.78 -7.52 -70.15
N LEU A 183 -45.34 -7.20 -71.32
CA LEU A 183 -44.60 -6.71 -72.49
C LEU A 183 -44.66 -5.18 -72.60
N ASP A 184 -43.63 -4.56 -73.16
CA ASP A 184 -43.62 -3.13 -73.52
C ASP A 184 -44.38 -2.84 -74.82
N SER A 185 -44.43 -1.57 -75.23
CA SER A 185 -45.07 -1.13 -76.46
C SER A 185 -44.41 -1.66 -77.75
N ASN A 186 -43.18 -2.15 -77.68
CA ASN A 186 -42.44 -2.76 -78.78
C ASN A 186 -42.55 -4.31 -78.78
N GLY A 187 -43.29 -4.88 -77.81
CA GLY A 187 -43.46 -6.32 -77.63
C GLY A 187 -42.31 -7.01 -76.88
N GLY A 188 -41.38 -6.25 -76.29
CA GLY A 188 -40.29 -6.79 -75.47
C GLY A 188 -40.76 -7.18 -74.07
N LEU A 189 -40.24 -8.28 -73.51
CA LEU A 189 -40.58 -8.71 -72.15
C LEU A 189 -39.86 -7.85 -71.10
N VAL A 190 -40.65 -7.20 -70.23
CA VAL A 190 -40.13 -6.28 -69.20
C VAL A 190 -40.11 -6.94 -67.81
N ARG A 191 -41.21 -7.55 -67.39
CA ARG A 191 -41.36 -8.11 -66.03
C ARG A 191 -42.38 -9.24 -65.96
N PHE A 192 -42.38 -9.95 -64.84
CA PHE A 192 -43.40 -10.90 -64.43
C PHE A 192 -44.15 -10.38 -63.21
N THR A 193 -45.49 -10.30 -63.28
CA THR A 193 -46.33 -9.97 -62.12
C THR A 193 -46.86 -11.24 -61.47
N VAL A 194 -46.33 -11.56 -60.31
CA VAL A 194 -46.68 -12.75 -59.52
C VAL A 194 -47.73 -12.40 -58.47
N GLN A 195 -48.91 -13.02 -58.60
CA GLN A 195 -49.98 -12.85 -57.61
C GLN A 195 -50.38 -14.16 -56.92
N ASN A 196 -50.34 -15.29 -57.64
CA ASN A 196 -50.84 -16.60 -57.22
C ASN A 196 -50.02 -17.73 -57.85
N GLY A 197 -50.38 -18.96 -57.49
CA GLY A 197 -49.79 -20.18 -58.04
C GLY A 197 -48.51 -20.61 -57.34
N SER A 198 -48.22 -21.92 -57.42
CA SER A 198 -47.00 -22.51 -56.89
C SER A 198 -46.21 -23.24 -57.96
N VAL A 199 -44.89 -23.22 -57.82
CA VAL A 199 -44.00 -24.13 -58.56
C VAL A 199 -43.55 -25.25 -57.63
N ALA A 200 -43.79 -26.50 -58.03
CA ALA A 200 -43.42 -27.68 -57.26
C ALA A 200 -42.39 -28.54 -58.02
N ILE A 201 -41.29 -28.90 -57.37
CA ILE A 201 -40.32 -29.89 -57.85
C ILE A 201 -40.52 -31.17 -57.04
N GLU A 202 -40.94 -32.24 -57.70
CA GLU A 202 -41.39 -33.47 -57.05
C GLU A 202 -40.84 -34.72 -57.76
N GLY A 203 -41.01 -35.89 -57.16
CA GLY A 203 -40.69 -37.19 -57.76
C GLY A 203 -39.23 -37.30 -58.22
N LEU A 204 -39.00 -37.40 -59.54
CA LEU A 204 -37.68 -37.54 -60.17
C LEU A 204 -36.84 -36.24 -60.16
N GLY A 205 -37.40 -35.12 -59.69
CA GLY A 205 -36.67 -33.87 -59.53
C GLY A 205 -36.56 -33.03 -60.81
N LEU A 206 -35.58 -32.13 -60.83
CA LEU A 206 -35.25 -31.24 -61.95
C LEU A 206 -33.76 -31.39 -62.31
N ASN A 207 -33.47 -31.67 -63.58
CA ASN A 207 -32.11 -31.59 -64.12
C ASN A 207 -31.98 -30.42 -65.10
N ALA A 208 -31.26 -29.39 -64.68
CA ALA A 208 -30.92 -28.21 -65.45
C ALA A 208 -29.40 -28.00 -65.60
N ASP A 209 -28.60 -29.06 -65.55
CA ASP A 209 -27.13 -28.97 -65.72
C ASP A 209 -26.72 -28.48 -67.11
N ASN A 210 -27.57 -28.73 -68.11
CA ASN A 210 -27.37 -28.28 -69.48
C ASN A 210 -27.84 -26.83 -69.72
N VAL A 211 -28.33 -26.13 -68.68
CA VAL A 211 -28.84 -24.75 -68.75
C VAL A 211 -27.92 -23.85 -67.95
N ASP A 212 -27.46 -22.74 -68.54
CA ASP A 212 -26.56 -21.81 -67.84
C ASP A 212 -27.26 -21.07 -66.70
N GLN A 213 -28.55 -20.75 -66.85
CA GLN A 213 -29.38 -20.16 -65.79
C GLN A 213 -30.81 -20.71 -65.76
N PHE A 214 -31.25 -21.15 -64.59
CA PHE A 214 -32.61 -21.62 -64.34
C PHE A 214 -33.31 -20.73 -63.31
N ASP A 215 -34.48 -20.20 -63.68
CA ASP A 215 -35.25 -19.28 -62.85
C ASP A 215 -36.62 -19.89 -62.51
N ILE A 216 -36.99 -19.85 -61.23
CA ILE A 216 -38.33 -20.15 -60.72
C ILE A 216 -38.90 -18.85 -60.16
N ILE A 217 -39.97 -18.34 -60.73
CA ILE A 217 -40.61 -17.08 -60.31
C ILE A 217 -42.07 -17.37 -59.93
N THR A 218 -42.41 -17.41 -58.65
CA THR A 218 -43.71 -17.94 -58.22
C THR A 218 -44.21 -17.32 -56.93
N ARG A 219 -45.49 -17.52 -56.54
CA ARG A 219 -45.94 -17.06 -55.22
C ARG A 219 -45.36 -17.93 -54.11
N SER A 220 -45.32 -19.25 -54.30
CA SER A 220 -44.70 -20.20 -53.36
C SER A 220 -44.00 -21.34 -54.10
N ALA A 221 -42.80 -21.70 -53.69
CA ALA A 221 -42.03 -22.80 -54.25
C ALA A 221 -41.97 -23.99 -53.27
N LYS A 222 -42.23 -25.21 -53.76
CA LYS A 222 -42.06 -26.46 -53.00
C LYS A 222 -41.01 -27.34 -53.66
N ILE A 223 -39.95 -27.67 -52.93
CA ILE A 223 -38.82 -28.46 -53.43
C ILE A 223 -38.76 -29.77 -52.65
N ASN A 224 -39.43 -30.80 -53.18
CA ASN A 224 -39.59 -32.09 -52.53
C ASN A 224 -38.73 -33.20 -53.14
N ALA A 225 -37.94 -32.88 -54.16
CA ALA A 225 -37.01 -33.77 -54.85
C ALA A 225 -35.74 -33.00 -55.24
N GLU A 226 -34.69 -33.72 -55.64
CA GLU A 226 -33.41 -33.12 -56.01
C GLU A 226 -33.54 -32.13 -57.19
N LEU A 227 -32.81 -31.02 -57.08
CA LEU A 227 -32.70 -30.00 -58.11
C LEU A 227 -31.23 -29.79 -58.44
N HIS A 228 -30.87 -30.01 -59.71
CA HIS A 228 -29.54 -29.80 -60.25
C HIS A 228 -29.53 -28.64 -61.27
N ALA A 229 -28.65 -27.65 -61.12
CA ALA A 229 -28.56 -26.51 -62.05
C ALA A 229 -27.20 -25.76 -61.97
N LYS A 230 -26.69 -25.19 -63.08
CA LYS A 230 -25.48 -24.34 -63.01
C LYS A 230 -25.70 -23.07 -62.19
N LYS A 231 -26.76 -22.30 -62.50
CA LYS A 231 -27.16 -21.11 -61.74
C LYS A 231 -28.66 -21.15 -61.52
N LEU A 232 -29.07 -21.11 -60.26
CA LEU A 232 -30.48 -21.19 -59.86
C LEU A 232 -30.94 -19.86 -59.25
N ASN A 233 -32.07 -19.33 -59.71
CA ASN A 233 -32.77 -18.26 -59.02
C ASN A 233 -34.18 -18.75 -58.65
N ILE A 234 -34.56 -18.69 -57.38
CA ILE A 234 -35.94 -18.90 -56.94
C ILE A 234 -36.42 -17.60 -56.31
N ILE A 235 -37.40 -16.97 -56.95
CA ILE A 235 -38.02 -15.73 -56.49
C ILE A 235 -39.47 -16.03 -56.16
N ALA A 236 -39.76 -16.03 -54.86
CA ALA A 236 -41.02 -16.38 -54.26
C ALA A 236 -41.72 -15.18 -53.60
N GLY A 237 -43.04 -15.24 -53.56
CA GLY A 237 -43.94 -14.25 -52.95
C GLY A 237 -44.72 -13.45 -53.98
N ARG A 238 -45.51 -12.49 -53.50
CA ARG A 238 -46.35 -11.63 -54.31
C ARG A 238 -45.58 -10.37 -54.79
N ASN A 239 -45.11 -10.37 -56.04
CA ASN A 239 -44.13 -9.38 -56.54
C ASN A 239 -44.26 -9.04 -58.01
N ASP A 240 -43.64 -7.91 -58.37
CA ASP A 240 -43.11 -7.69 -59.70
C ASP A 240 -41.64 -8.10 -59.78
N VAL A 241 -41.30 -8.93 -60.77
CA VAL A 241 -39.94 -9.40 -61.00
C VAL A 241 -39.47 -8.95 -62.38
N ASP A 242 -38.41 -8.14 -62.41
CA ASP A 242 -37.81 -7.68 -63.66
C ASP A 242 -37.26 -8.86 -64.48
N ALA A 243 -37.61 -8.92 -65.77
CA ALA A 243 -37.35 -10.10 -66.59
C ALA A 243 -35.89 -10.28 -67.00
N GLN A 244 -35.05 -9.25 -66.84
CA GLN A 244 -33.62 -9.27 -67.18
C GLN A 244 -32.74 -9.38 -65.92
N THR A 245 -32.96 -8.50 -64.95
CA THR A 245 -32.16 -8.38 -63.73
C THR A 245 -32.60 -9.34 -62.63
N LEU A 246 -33.83 -9.87 -62.71
CA LEU A 246 -34.44 -10.68 -61.66
C LEU A 246 -34.51 -9.96 -60.31
N SER A 247 -34.61 -8.63 -60.34
CA SER A 247 -34.89 -7.81 -59.17
C SER A 247 -36.37 -7.93 -58.84
N ALA A 248 -36.69 -8.28 -57.59
CA ALA A 248 -38.06 -8.45 -57.13
C ALA A 248 -38.51 -7.24 -56.31
N THR A 249 -39.67 -6.69 -56.63
CA THR A 249 -40.34 -5.64 -55.88
C THR A 249 -41.64 -6.17 -55.32
N ALA A 250 -41.78 -6.20 -54.00
CA ALA A 250 -42.98 -6.69 -53.32
C ALA A 250 -44.22 -5.85 -53.68
N LEU A 251 -45.33 -6.54 -53.98
CA LEU A 251 -46.63 -5.91 -54.14
C LEU A 251 -47.29 -5.72 -52.78
N ALA A 252 -48.03 -4.62 -52.59
CA ALA A 252 -48.73 -4.32 -51.34
C ALA A 252 -49.77 -5.39 -50.98
N ASP A 253 -49.90 -5.76 -49.70
CA ASP A 253 -50.86 -6.76 -49.22
C ASP A 253 -52.28 -6.47 -49.75
N ASP A 254 -52.92 -7.47 -50.36
CA ASP A 254 -54.27 -7.38 -50.91
C ASP A 254 -55.32 -8.13 -50.08
N GLY A 255 -54.94 -8.66 -48.92
CA GLY A 255 -55.82 -9.44 -48.05
C GLY A 255 -56.04 -10.89 -48.50
N SER A 256 -55.36 -11.36 -49.55
CA SER A 256 -55.39 -12.78 -49.93
C SER A 256 -54.66 -13.64 -48.90
N ALA A 257 -55.09 -14.91 -48.73
CA ALA A 257 -54.45 -15.84 -47.81
C ALA A 257 -52.97 -16.05 -48.18
N LYS A 258 -52.08 -15.79 -47.22
CA LYS A 258 -50.62 -15.94 -47.41
C LYS A 258 -50.24 -17.43 -47.42
N PRO A 259 -49.26 -17.84 -48.24
CA PRO A 259 -48.65 -19.17 -48.14
C PRO A 259 -48.03 -19.40 -46.75
N GLU A 260 -47.94 -20.66 -46.33
CA GLU A 260 -47.23 -21.03 -45.08
C GLU A 260 -45.73 -20.69 -45.18
N LEU A 261 -45.14 -21.00 -46.33
CA LEU A 261 -43.74 -20.75 -46.65
C LEU A 261 -43.63 -20.27 -48.10
N ALA A 262 -42.72 -19.32 -48.33
CA ALA A 262 -42.42 -18.79 -49.65
C ALA A 262 -41.58 -19.81 -50.44
N ILE A 263 -40.64 -20.46 -49.75
CA ILE A 263 -39.86 -21.57 -50.27
C ILE A 263 -39.82 -22.64 -49.18
N ASP A 264 -40.29 -23.84 -49.52
CA ASP A 264 -40.25 -25.01 -48.64
C ASP A 264 -39.50 -26.15 -49.33
N SER A 265 -38.28 -26.44 -48.87
CA SER A 265 -37.52 -27.61 -49.29
C SER A 265 -37.63 -28.69 -48.22
N SER A 266 -38.14 -29.86 -48.61
CA SER A 266 -38.20 -31.04 -47.73
C SER A 266 -36.82 -31.68 -47.58
N ALA A 267 -36.66 -32.59 -46.61
CA ALA A 267 -35.42 -33.37 -46.43
C ALA A 267 -34.99 -34.16 -47.70
N LEU A 268 -35.94 -34.53 -48.57
CA LEU A 268 -35.70 -35.24 -49.82
C LEU A 268 -35.38 -34.30 -51.00
N GLY A 269 -35.49 -32.98 -50.82
CA GLY A 269 -35.39 -31.97 -51.88
C GLY A 269 -34.12 -31.13 -51.84
N GLY A 270 -32.96 -31.77 -51.94
CA GLY A 270 -31.66 -31.09 -51.98
C GLY A 270 -31.45 -30.24 -53.24
N MET A 271 -30.73 -29.13 -53.11
CA MET A 271 -30.36 -28.25 -54.22
C MET A 271 -28.85 -28.37 -54.46
N TYR A 272 -28.47 -28.85 -55.64
CA TYR A 272 -27.08 -29.04 -56.05
C TYR A 272 -26.80 -28.13 -57.24
N VAL A 273 -26.13 -27.02 -56.98
CA VAL A 273 -25.98 -25.96 -57.98
C VAL A 273 -24.55 -25.48 -58.15
N GLY A 274 -24.27 -24.70 -59.18
CA GLY A 274 -23.05 -23.89 -59.24
C GLY A 274 -23.16 -22.66 -58.35
N ALA A 275 -24.26 -21.90 -58.47
CA ALA A 275 -24.62 -20.77 -57.60
C ALA A 275 -26.15 -20.67 -57.43
N VAL A 276 -26.63 -20.13 -56.31
CA VAL A 276 -28.07 -19.97 -56.04
C VAL A 276 -28.43 -18.62 -55.42
N LYS A 277 -29.54 -18.05 -55.88
CA LYS A 277 -30.24 -16.92 -55.28
C LYS A 277 -31.67 -17.31 -54.91
N LEU A 278 -32.00 -17.28 -53.63
CA LEU A 278 -33.33 -17.52 -53.09
C LEU A 278 -33.91 -16.21 -52.56
N VAL A 279 -35.07 -15.79 -53.03
CA VAL A 279 -35.72 -14.56 -52.59
C VAL A 279 -37.15 -14.87 -52.17
N GLY A 280 -37.49 -14.64 -50.91
CA GLY A 280 -38.85 -14.66 -50.36
C GLY A 280 -39.22 -13.25 -49.94
N THR A 281 -40.21 -12.67 -50.58
CA THR A 281 -40.50 -11.22 -50.51
C THR A 281 -41.74 -10.87 -49.69
N GLU A 282 -42.69 -11.81 -49.57
CA GLU A 282 -43.98 -11.61 -48.90
C GLU A 282 -43.74 -11.51 -47.39
N ALA A 283 -44.05 -10.33 -46.83
CA ALA A 283 -43.74 -10.03 -45.44
C ALA A 283 -44.42 -11.00 -44.46
N GLY A 284 -43.61 -11.57 -43.56
CA GLY A 284 -44.01 -12.55 -42.56
C GLY A 284 -44.04 -14.00 -43.06
N VAL A 285 -43.83 -14.24 -44.35
CA VAL A 285 -43.80 -15.60 -44.92
C VAL A 285 -42.37 -16.13 -44.91
N GLY A 286 -42.17 -17.28 -44.27
CA GLY A 286 -40.84 -17.85 -44.05
C GLY A 286 -40.25 -18.63 -45.23
N VAL A 287 -38.98 -18.99 -45.11
CA VAL A 287 -38.26 -19.92 -45.97
C VAL A 287 -37.75 -21.07 -45.11
N ARG A 288 -38.03 -22.32 -45.50
CA ARG A 288 -37.51 -23.51 -44.83
C ARG A 288 -36.69 -24.33 -45.81
N LEU A 289 -35.42 -24.54 -45.51
CA LEU A 289 -34.51 -25.38 -46.28
C LEU A 289 -34.11 -26.58 -45.43
N ALA A 290 -34.93 -27.64 -45.46
CA ALA A 290 -34.75 -28.82 -44.61
C ALA A 290 -33.77 -29.86 -45.20
N SER A 291 -33.25 -29.64 -46.40
CA SER A 291 -32.19 -30.45 -47.02
C SER A 291 -30.97 -29.59 -47.37
N ASN A 292 -29.98 -30.22 -48.00
CA ASN A 292 -28.71 -29.60 -48.33
C ASN A 292 -28.88 -28.60 -49.48
N VAL A 293 -28.34 -27.39 -49.30
CA VAL A 293 -28.08 -26.45 -50.39
C VAL A 293 -26.57 -26.42 -50.64
N ALA A 294 -26.14 -26.96 -51.77
CA ALA A 294 -24.73 -27.04 -52.14
C ALA A 294 -24.45 -26.21 -53.40
N ALA A 295 -23.60 -25.19 -53.29
CA ALA A 295 -23.09 -24.41 -54.40
C ALA A 295 -21.62 -24.79 -54.68
N SER A 296 -21.39 -25.50 -55.78
CA SER A 296 -20.09 -26.12 -56.12
C SER A 296 -19.10 -25.19 -56.81
N ALA A 297 -19.57 -24.07 -57.39
CA ALA A 297 -18.74 -23.17 -58.18
C ALA A 297 -18.86 -21.68 -57.79
N GLY A 298 -19.83 -21.30 -56.97
CA GLY A 298 -20.15 -19.91 -56.65
C GLY A 298 -20.90 -19.73 -55.34
N ASP A 299 -21.72 -18.68 -55.28
CA ASP A 299 -22.29 -18.16 -54.03
C ASP A 299 -23.68 -18.73 -53.73
N ILE A 300 -24.06 -18.70 -52.45
CA ILE A 300 -25.44 -18.86 -51.98
C ILE A 300 -25.93 -17.52 -51.45
N GLN A 301 -26.96 -16.96 -52.08
CA GLN A 301 -27.66 -15.76 -51.61
C GLN A 301 -29.09 -16.10 -51.21
N ILE A 302 -29.50 -15.73 -49.99
CA ILE A 302 -30.86 -15.93 -49.48
C ILE A 302 -31.37 -14.59 -48.92
N ASP A 303 -32.49 -14.09 -49.44
CA ASP A 303 -33.19 -12.91 -48.93
C ASP A 303 -34.63 -13.29 -48.60
N ALA A 304 -35.00 -13.39 -47.32
CA ALA A 304 -36.31 -13.85 -46.86
C ALA A 304 -36.99 -12.81 -45.95
N ASN A 305 -38.13 -12.27 -46.34
CA ASN A 305 -38.89 -11.29 -45.56
C ASN A 305 -39.69 -11.92 -44.39
N GLY A 306 -39.19 -13.02 -43.82
CA GLY A 306 -39.81 -13.83 -42.76
C GLY A 306 -38.77 -14.69 -42.02
N GLN A 307 -39.22 -15.72 -41.31
CA GLN A 307 -38.33 -16.68 -40.64
C GLN A 307 -37.59 -17.54 -41.68
N LEU A 308 -36.27 -17.65 -41.55
CA LEU A 308 -35.45 -18.62 -42.27
C LEU A 308 -35.02 -19.75 -41.34
N THR A 309 -35.23 -20.99 -41.76
CA THR A 309 -34.63 -22.17 -41.09
C THR A 309 -33.76 -22.93 -42.08
N LEU A 310 -32.48 -23.11 -41.73
CA LEU A 310 -31.46 -23.77 -42.55
C LEU A 310 -31.03 -25.08 -41.89
N SER A 311 -31.14 -26.19 -42.61
CA SER A 311 -30.58 -27.48 -42.18
C SER A 311 -29.12 -27.64 -42.57
N GLN A 312 -28.73 -27.29 -43.80
CA GLN A 312 -27.32 -27.31 -44.21
C GLN A 312 -27.13 -26.43 -45.45
N ALA A 313 -26.05 -25.65 -45.49
CA ALA A 313 -25.64 -24.96 -46.70
C ALA A 313 -24.12 -24.89 -46.84
N VAL A 314 -23.62 -25.19 -48.04
CA VAL A 314 -22.19 -25.27 -48.36
C VAL A 314 -21.96 -24.57 -49.69
N ALA A 315 -21.12 -23.53 -49.70
CA ALA A 315 -20.72 -22.82 -50.93
C ALA A 315 -19.20 -22.86 -51.12
N SER A 316 -18.74 -23.05 -52.36
CA SER A 316 -17.33 -22.79 -52.71
C SER A 316 -17.01 -21.30 -52.72
N GLY A 317 -18.01 -20.45 -52.95
CA GLY A 317 -17.96 -19.00 -52.84
C GLY A 317 -18.46 -18.49 -51.48
N ALA A 318 -19.15 -17.36 -51.50
CA ALA A 318 -19.72 -16.71 -50.33
C ALA A 318 -21.12 -17.24 -50.00
N VAL A 319 -21.49 -17.15 -48.73
CA VAL A 319 -22.88 -17.36 -48.26
C VAL A 319 -23.39 -16.04 -47.71
N ALA A 320 -24.45 -15.49 -48.28
CA ALA A 320 -25.07 -14.24 -47.87
C ALA A 320 -26.55 -14.47 -47.55
N VAL A 321 -26.92 -14.25 -46.29
CA VAL A 321 -28.27 -14.46 -45.76
C VAL A 321 -28.81 -13.16 -45.18
N LYS A 322 -29.99 -12.76 -45.65
CA LYS A 322 -30.79 -11.70 -45.07
C LYS A 322 -32.16 -12.28 -44.76
N ALA A 323 -32.59 -12.23 -43.50
CA ALA A 323 -33.94 -12.65 -43.15
C ALA A 323 -34.51 -11.86 -41.97
N ASN A 324 -35.81 -11.98 -41.68
CA ASN A 324 -36.40 -11.33 -40.48
C ASN A 324 -35.95 -12.00 -39.16
N ALA A 325 -35.74 -13.31 -39.20
CA ALA A 325 -35.15 -14.12 -38.14
C ALA A 325 -34.51 -15.36 -38.77
N VAL A 326 -33.44 -15.90 -38.18
CA VAL A 326 -32.68 -17.03 -38.76
C VAL A 326 -32.40 -18.09 -37.70
N GLU A 327 -32.67 -19.34 -38.04
CA GLU A 327 -32.31 -20.51 -37.24
C GLU A 327 -31.45 -21.47 -38.09
N VAL A 328 -30.20 -21.68 -37.65
CA VAL A 328 -29.22 -22.57 -38.29
C VAL A 328 -29.14 -23.87 -37.49
N LYS A 329 -29.76 -24.93 -38.02
CA LYS A 329 -29.87 -26.27 -37.39
C LYS A 329 -28.80 -27.26 -37.83
N GLY A 330 -28.02 -26.94 -38.84
CA GLY A 330 -26.88 -27.75 -39.29
C GLY A 330 -25.80 -26.91 -39.96
N PRO A 331 -24.75 -27.55 -40.51
CA PRO A 331 -23.53 -26.86 -40.87
C PRO A 331 -23.72 -25.80 -41.96
N LEU A 332 -23.11 -24.65 -41.75
CA LEU A 332 -23.03 -23.55 -42.72
C LEU A 332 -21.56 -23.29 -43.07
N TYR A 333 -21.17 -23.56 -44.32
CA TYR A 333 -19.79 -23.39 -44.78
C TYR A 333 -19.71 -22.49 -46.01
N ALA A 334 -18.78 -21.52 -45.98
CA ALA A 334 -18.43 -20.69 -47.13
C ALA A 334 -16.93 -20.79 -47.47
N GLY A 335 -16.60 -21.05 -48.73
CA GLY A 335 -15.22 -21.11 -49.21
C GLY A 335 -14.52 -19.74 -49.24
N THR A 336 -15.27 -18.64 -49.09
CA THR A 336 -14.73 -17.29 -48.87
C THR A 336 -15.33 -16.63 -47.62
N SER A 337 -16.47 -15.94 -47.74
CA SER A 337 -17.10 -15.16 -46.68
C SER A 337 -18.52 -15.63 -46.38
N LEU A 338 -18.91 -15.55 -45.11
CA LEU A 338 -20.24 -15.91 -44.62
C LEU A 338 -20.84 -14.71 -43.92
N SER A 339 -22.00 -14.24 -44.38
CA SER A 339 -22.73 -13.13 -43.78
C SER A 339 -24.18 -13.50 -43.49
N VAL A 340 -24.64 -13.23 -42.27
CA VAL A 340 -26.04 -13.36 -41.86
C VAL A 340 -26.49 -12.06 -41.21
N THR A 341 -27.53 -11.43 -41.76
CA THR A 341 -28.11 -10.20 -41.22
C THR A 341 -29.60 -10.38 -40.95
N THR A 342 -30.02 -10.07 -39.73
CA THR A 342 -31.42 -10.18 -39.31
C THR A 342 -31.82 -9.07 -38.33
N PRO A 343 -33.02 -8.47 -38.43
CA PRO A 343 -33.53 -7.59 -37.39
C PRO A 343 -34.01 -8.37 -36.15
N GLY A 344 -34.51 -9.60 -36.31
CA GLY A 344 -34.90 -10.50 -35.22
C GLY A 344 -33.78 -11.47 -34.81
N ASP A 345 -34.17 -12.55 -34.15
CA ASP A 345 -33.24 -13.49 -33.53
C ASP A 345 -32.40 -14.29 -34.55
N LEU A 346 -31.16 -14.55 -34.18
CA LEU A 346 -30.20 -15.41 -34.88
C LEU A 346 -29.77 -16.54 -33.96
N SER A 347 -30.22 -17.77 -34.23
CA SER A 347 -29.85 -18.96 -33.45
C SER A 347 -28.91 -19.86 -34.25
N ILE A 348 -27.73 -20.12 -33.69
CA ILE A 348 -26.70 -21.02 -34.23
C ILE A 348 -26.62 -22.25 -33.32
N GLN A 349 -27.10 -23.39 -33.82
CA GLN A 349 -27.12 -24.67 -33.08
C GLN A 349 -26.06 -25.66 -33.58
N GLN A 350 -25.42 -25.38 -34.72
CA GLN A 350 -24.40 -26.20 -35.36
C GLN A 350 -23.31 -25.34 -35.98
N ASN A 351 -22.26 -25.97 -36.52
CA ASN A 351 -21.05 -25.28 -36.94
C ASN A 351 -21.28 -24.27 -38.08
N VAL A 352 -20.76 -23.06 -37.90
CA VAL A 352 -20.71 -22.00 -38.90
C VAL A 352 -19.26 -21.68 -39.20
N ALA A 353 -18.83 -21.85 -40.45
CA ALA A 353 -17.43 -21.70 -40.83
C ALA A 353 -17.23 -20.95 -42.15
N ALA A 354 -16.16 -20.15 -42.23
CA ALA A 354 -15.73 -19.52 -43.48
C ALA A 354 -14.20 -19.45 -43.59
N ARG A 355 -13.68 -19.33 -44.82
CA ARG A 355 -12.23 -19.16 -45.05
C ARG A 355 -11.73 -17.79 -44.63
N ASP A 356 -12.42 -16.72 -44.99
CA ASP A 356 -11.93 -15.34 -44.88
C ASP A 356 -12.62 -14.56 -43.76
N VAL A 357 -13.95 -14.59 -43.69
CA VAL A 357 -14.70 -13.86 -42.66
C VAL A 357 -16.06 -14.48 -42.37
N VAL A 358 -16.44 -14.50 -41.10
CA VAL A 358 -17.81 -14.77 -40.63
C VAL A 358 -18.38 -13.49 -40.03
N THR A 359 -19.45 -12.94 -40.62
CA THR A 359 -20.16 -11.76 -40.11
C THR A 359 -21.59 -12.13 -39.73
N LEU A 360 -21.92 -12.10 -38.44
CA LEU A 360 -23.26 -12.39 -37.94
C LEU A 360 -23.83 -11.14 -37.25
N SER A 361 -24.94 -10.62 -37.77
CA SER A 361 -25.56 -9.38 -37.30
C SER A 361 -27.03 -9.59 -36.99
N SER A 362 -27.42 -9.30 -35.75
CA SER A 362 -28.81 -9.28 -35.28
C SER A 362 -29.10 -7.95 -34.59
N THR A 363 -30.29 -7.34 -34.78
CA THR A 363 -30.72 -6.27 -33.84
C THR A 363 -31.42 -6.82 -32.59
N GLY A 364 -31.79 -8.11 -32.60
CA GLY A 364 -32.36 -8.86 -31.49
C GLY A 364 -31.33 -9.72 -30.75
N GLN A 365 -31.66 -10.99 -30.49
CA GLN A 365 -30.78 -11.94 -29.81
C GLN A 365 -29.94 -12.74 -30.82
N LEU A 366 -28.62 -12.74 -30.65
CA LEU A 366 -27.73 -13.73 -31.25
C LEU A 366 -27.42 -14.80 -30.20
N THR A 367 -27.73 -16.07 -30.49
CA THR A 367 -27.43 -17.21 -29.61
C THR A 367 -26.52 -18.19 -30.35
N ASN A 368 -25.35 -18.46 -29.78
CA ASN A 368 -24.44 -19.50 -30.22
C ASN A 368 -24.28 -20.58 -29.16
N THR A 369 -24.65 -21.81 -29.51
CA THR A 369 -24.41 -23.01 -28.69
C THR A 369 -23.40 -23.98 -29.32
N ALA A 370 -22.82 -23.62 -30.47
CA ALA A 370 -21.94 -24.46 -31.28
C ALA A 370 -20.62 -23.76 -31.62
N ILE A 371 -19.99 -24.11 -32.74
CA ILE A 371 -18.73 -23.53 -33.18
C ILE A 371 -18.99 -22.49 -34.27
N ILE A 372 -18.53 -21.26 -34.05
CA ILE A 372 -18.42 -20.23 -35.08
C ILE A 372 -16.94 -20.02 -35.36
N GLU A 373 -16.49 -20.21 -36.59
CA GLU A 373 -15.07 -20.07 -36.91
C GLU A 373 -14.77 -19.45 -38.27
N ALA A 374 -13.74 -18.61 -38.30
CA ALA A 374 -13.19 -18.08 -39.54
C ALA A 374 -11.73 -18.47 -39.69
N GLY A 375 -11.32 -18.71 -40.92
CA GLY A 375 -9.98 -19.18 -41.24
C GLY A 375 -9.91 -20.65 -41.63
N ILE A 376 -11.02 -21.28 -42.00
CA ILE A 376 -11.06 -22.70 -42.37
C ILE A 376 -10.98 -22.86 -43.89
N ASN A 377 -9.88 -23.44 -44.37
CA ASN A 377 -9.68 -23.77 -45.77
C ASN A 377 -10.55 -24.97 -46.19
N PRO A 378 -10.77 -25.19 -47.50
CA PRO A 378 -11.57 -26.32 -48.00
C PRO A 378 -11.02 -27.71 -47.63
N ASP A 379 -9.74 -27.81 -47.28
CA ASP A 379 -9.08 -29.04 -46.81
C ASP A 379 -9.13 -29.19 -45.27
N ASN A 380 -9.96 -28.40 -44.59
CA ASN A 380 -10.09 -28.30 -43.14
C ASN A 380 -8.83 -27.78 -42.40
N SER A 381 -7.81 -27.31 -43.11
CA SER A 381 -6.67 -26.63 -42.47
C SER A 381 -7.03 -25.21 -42.05
N ARG A 382 -6.34 -24.68 -41.02
CA ARG A 382 -6.49 -23.27 -40.60
C ARG A 382 -5.53 -22.36 -41.36
N ASN A 383 -6.04 -21.25 -41.88
CA ASN A 383 -5.23 -20.12 -42.35
C ASN A 383 -4.99 -19.10 -41.22
N THR A 384 -4.31 -17.99 -41.53
CA THR A 384 -3.90 -16.94 -40.57
C THR A 384 -4.65 -15.61 -40.76
N THR A 385 -5.65 -15.55 -41.64
CA THR A 385 -6.29 -14.29 -42.05
C THR A 385 -7.75 -14.17 -41.66
N GLY A 386 -8.38 -15.29 -41.26
CA GLY A 386 -9.80 -15.39 -40.97
C GLY A 386 -10.30 -14.55 -39.79
N ASP A 387 -11.30 -13.71 -40.03
CA ASP A 387 -11.92 -12.84 -39.02
C ASP A 387 -13.35 -13.26 -38.65
N VAL A 388 -13.74 -13.05 -37.40
CA VAL A 388 -15.14 -13.21 -36.96
C VAL A 388 -15.65 -11.86 -36.44
N VAL A 389 -16.80 -11.43 -36.94
CA VAL A 389 -17.50 -10.21 -36.54
C VAL A 389 -18.92 -10.58 -36.11
N LEU A 390 -19.23 -10.35 -34.83
CA LEU A 390 -20.55 -10.57 -34.24
C LEU A 390 -21.12 -9.24 -33.79
N SER A 391 -22.38 -8.95 -34.15
CA SER A 391 -23.13 -7.78 -33.70
C SER A 391 -24.53 -8.20 -33.28
N ALA A 392 -24.97 -7.83 -32.08
CA ALA A 392 -26.28 -8.19 -31.55
C ALA A 392 -26.88 -7.10 -30.65
N GLY A 393 -28.20 -7.13 -30.43
CA GLY A 393 -28.80 -6.48 -29.26
C GLY A 393 -28.31 -7.15 -27.99
N ASN A 394 -28.59 -8.46 -27.90
CA ASN A 394 -28.06 -9.37 -26.88
C ASN A 394 -27.27 -10.49 -27.55
N LEU A 395 -26.08 -10.79 -27.05
CA LEU A 395 -25.22 -11.87 -27.54
C LEU A 395 -25.07 -12.92 -26.46
N THR A 396 -25.48 -14.15 -26.72
CA THR A 396 -25.28 -15.29 -25.81
C THR A 396 -24.41 -16.32 -26.51
N ASN A 397 -23.24 -16.57 -25.91
CA ASN A 397 -22.28 -17.56 -26.38
C ASN A 397 -22.02 -18.56 -25.26
N THR A 398 -22.57 -19.77 -25.40
CA THR A 398 -22.21 -20.93 -24.57
C THR A 398 -21.36 -21.93 -25.34
N GLY A 399 -21.12 -21.67 -26.64
CA GLY A 399 -20.27 -22.44 -27.52
C GLY A 399 -18.86 -21.85 -27.66
N SER A 400 -18.25 -22.03 -28.83
CA SER A 400 -16.92 -21.56 -29.15
C SER A 400 -16.93 -20.64 -30.36
N VAL A 401 -16.33 -19.47 -30.24
CA VAL A 401 -16.09 -18.54 -31.35
C VAL A 401 -14.59 -18.38 -31.54
N VAL A 402 -14.08 -18.79 -32.72
CA VAL A 402 -12.65 -18.83 -33.01
C VAL A 402 -12.30 -18.12 -34.31
N ALA A 403 -11.56 -17.03 -34.23
CA ALA A 403 -11.00 -16.34 -35.39
C ALA A 403 -9.50 -16.66 -35.56
N SER A 404 -9.11 -17.11 -36.75
CA SER A 404 -7.69 -17.31 -37.11
C SER A 404 -6.86 -16.02 -37.10
N ARG A 405 -7.49 -14.85 -37.11
CA ARG A 405 -6.83 -13.53 -36.97
C ARG A 405 -7.52 -12.64 -35.95
N ALA A 406 -8.66 -12.03 -36.26
CA ALA A 406 -9.31 -11.08 -35.35
C ALA A 406 -10.76 -11.48 -35.04
N LEU A 407 -11.13 -11.39 -33.76
CA LEU A 407 -12.49 -11.53 -33.28
C LEU A 407 -13.01 -10.17 -32.80
N GLN A 408 -14.14 -9.72 -33.34
CA GLN A 408 -14.89 -8.59 -32.83
C GLN A 408 -16.29 -9.05 -32.42
N ALA A 409 -16.68 -8.80 -31.16
CA ALA A 409 -18.04 -9.05 -30.68
C ALA A 409 -18.63 -7.78 -30.06
N THR A 410 -19.74 -7.33 -30.62
CA THR A 410 -20.48 -6.14 -30.18
C THR A 410 -21.89 -6.53 -29.75
N ALA A 411 -22.25 -6.20 -28.51
CA ALA A 411 -23.61 -6.30 -28.01
C ALA A 411 -24.07 -4.89 -27.57
N THR A 412 -25.23 -4.41 -28.01
CA THR A 412 -25.71 -3.09 -27.56
C THR A 412 -26.25 -3.12 -26.13
N GLN A 413 -26.52 -4.31 -25.58
CA GLN A 413 -26.93 -4.55 -24.20
C GLN A 413 -25.98 -5.56 -23.55
N THR A 414 -26.37 -6.83 -23.45
CA THR A 414 -25.61 -7.86 -22.74
C THR A 414 -24.86 -8.78 -23.70
N LEU A 415 -23.58 -9.00 -23.40
CA LEU A 415 -22.81 -10.14 -23.89
C LEU A 415 -22.69 -11.15 -22.74
N ASN A 416 -23.39 -12.28 -22.86
CA ASN A 416 -23.27 -13.42 -21.96
C ASN A 416 -22.35 -14.47 -22.60
N ASN A 417 -21.18 -14.68 -21.99
CA ASN A 417 -20.17 -15.67 -22.36
C ASN A 417 -19.97 -16.71 -21.25
N GLN A 418 -20.99 -16.97 -20.41
CA GLN A 418 -20.89 -17.98 -19.35
C GLN A 418 -20.61 -19.37 -19.95
N GLY A 419 -19.53 -20.02 -19.50
CA GLY A 419 -19.08 -21.32 -20.02
C GLY A 419 -18.61 -21.32 -21.49
N GLY A 420 -18.74 -20.20 -22.20
CA GLY A 420 -18.36 -20.06 -23.61
C GLY A 420 -16.91 -19.64 -23.81
N THR A 421 -16.44 -19.73 -25.05
CA THR A 421 -15.12 -19.24 -25.48
C THR A 421 -15.24 -18.22 -26.61
N LEU A 422 -14.57 -17.08 -26.46
CA LEU A 422 -14.33 -16.07 -27.49
C LEU A 422 -12.82 -15.96 -27.69
N SER A 423 -12.30 -16.37 -28.85
CA SER A 423 -10.86 -16.44 -29.12
C SER A 423 -10.48 -15.89 -30.49
N GLY A 424 -9.56 -14.94 -30.52
CA GLY A 424 -8.89 -14.45 -31.74
C GLY A 424 -7.38 -14.66 -31.66
N GLN A 425 -6.72 -14.90 -32.80
CA GLN A 425 -5.27 -15.12 -32.81
C GLN A 425 -4.49 -13.82 -32.55
N ALA A 426 -4.72 -12.78 -33.34
CA ALA A 426 -4.03 -11.50 -33.28
C ALA A 426 -4.77 -10.46 -32.42
N SER A 427 -6.11 -10.54 -32.33
CA SER A 427 -6.87 -9.69 -31.42
C SER A 427 -8.26 -10.23 -31.09
N THR A 428 -8.75 -9.89 -29.90
CA THR A 428 -10.14 -10.09 -29.47
C THR A 428 -10.68 -8.78 -28.90
N ARG A 429 -11.66 -8.18 -29.59
CA ARG A 429 -12.31 -6.92 -29.20
C ARG A 429 -13.76 -7.18 -28.78
N ILE A 430 -14.09 -6.79 -27.55
CA ILE A 430 -15.43 -6.91 -26.98
C ILE A 430 -15.98 -5.53 -26.68
N THR A 431 -17.21 -5.27 -27.12
CA THR A 431 -17.95 -4.04 -26.78
C THR A 431 -19.36 -4.41 -26.32
N ALA A 432 -19.73 -4.06 -25.09
CA ALA A 432 -21.04 -4.37 -24.52
C ALA A 432 -21.49 -3.30 -23.51
N THR A 433 -22.77 -3.23 -23.12
CA THR A 433 -23.13 -2.52 -21.89
C THR A 433 -22.76 -3.37 -20.67
N THR A 434 -23.13 -4.65 -20.70
CA THR A 434 -22.75 -5.63 -19.68
C THR A 434 -22.09 -6.84 -20.31
N LEU A 435 -20.96 -7.26 -19.75
CA LEU A 435 -20.25 -8.47 -20.12
C LEU A 435 -20.29 -9.45 -18.95
N ASP A 436 -20.91 -10.62 -19.13
CA ASP A 436 -20.86 -11.72 -18.17
C ASP A 436 -19.97 -12.84 -18.72
N ASN A 437 -18.75 -12.94 -18.17
CA ASN A 437 -17.75 -13.95 -18.49
C ASN A 437 -17.53 -14.94 -17.33
N ARG A 438 -18.52 -15.08 -16.44
CA ARG A 438 -18.42 -15.96 -15.26
C ARG A 438 -18.55 -17.44 -15.64
N GLN A 439 -18.53 -18.31 -14.63
CA GLN A 439 -18.77 -19.75 -14.76
C GLN A 439 -17.82 -20.41 -15.76
N SER A 440 -16.52 -20.16 -15.62
CA SER A 440 -15.48 -20.64 -16.54
C SER A 440 -15.59 -20.10 -17.98
N GLY A 441 -16.24 -18.95 -18.18
CA GLY A 441 -16.20 -18.21 -19.44
C GLY A 441 -14.77 -17.78 -19.81
N ARG A 442 -14.45 -17.77 -21.10
CA ARG A 442 -13.10 -17.52 -21.62
C ARG A 442 -13.12 -16.47 -22.72
N ILE A 443 -12.35 -15.41 -22.54
CA ILE A 443 -12.05 -14.39 -23.55
C ILE A 443 -10.54 -14.37 -23.74
N LEU A 444 -10.08 -14.75 -24.93
CA LEU A 444 -8.68 -15.08 -25.18
C LEU A 444 -8.16 -14.33 -26.41
N SER A 445 -6.89 -13.90 -26.36
CA SER A 445 -6.09 -13.73 -27.56
C SER A 445 -4.80 -14.54 -27.45
N GLN A 446 -4.55 -15.43 -28.43
CA GLN A 446 -3.47 -16.43 -28.35
C GLN A 446 -2.10 -15.92 -28.83
N GLY A 447 -2.08 -14.86 -29.65
CA GLY A 447 -0.85 -14.26 -30.19
C GLY A 447 -0.87 -12.73 -30.25
N GLY A 448 -1.89 -12.08 -29.68
CA GLY A 448 -2.00 -10.63 -29.68
C GLY A 448 -2.91 -10.11 -28.57
N SER A 449 -3.67 -9.05 -28.84
CA SER A 449 -4.30 -8.22 -27.80
C SER A 449 -5.73 -8.60 -27.44
N VAL A 450 -6.13 -8.29 -26.21
CA VAL A 450 -7.53 -8.31 -25.77
C VAL A 450 -7.94 -6.89 -25.40
N GLU A 451 -9.06 -6.42 -25.95
CA GLU A 451 -9.68 -5.15 -25.58
C GLU A 451 -11.14 -5.36 -25.20
N VAL A 452 -11.51 -4.97 -23.99
CA VAL A 452 -12.88 -5.02 -23.47
C VAL A 452 -13.33 -3.61 -23.16
N THR A 453 -14.44 -3.17 -23.76
CA THR A 453 -15.12 -1.92 -23.43
C THR A 453 -16.54 -2.23 -22.99
N ALA A 454 -16.85 -2.05 -21.71
CA ALA A 454 -18.21 -2.26 -21.20
C ALA A 454 -18.53 -1.45 -19.96
N SER A 455 -19.78 -1.10 -19.68
CA SER A 455 -20.13 -0.44 -18.41
C SER A 455 -19.86 -1.38 -17.22
N GLY A 456 -20.25 -2.65 -17.31
CA GLY A 456 -19.97 -3.65 -16.27
C GLY A 456 -19.33 -4.90 -16.84
N VAL A 457 -18.26 -5.37 -16.21
CA VAL A 457 -17.57 -6.63 -16.54
C VAL A 457 -17.64 -7.57 -15.35
N SER A 458 -18.35 -8.69 -15.49
CA SER A 458 -18.37 -9.78 -14.52
C SER A 458 -17.48 -10.92 -15.00
N ASN A 459 -16.30 -11.05 -14.41
CA ASN A 459 -15.30 -12.08 -14.69
C ASN A 459 -15.06 -13.05 -13.51
N GLY A 460 -15.92 -13.05 -12.50
CA GLY A 460 -15.78 -13.93 -11.35
C GLY A 460 -16.06 -15.42 -11.62
N GLN A 461 -16.03 -16.24 -10.58
CA GLN A 461 -16.36 -17.68 -10.63
C GLN A 461 -15.59 -18.46 -11.72
N LYS A 462 -14.24 -18.38 -11.67
CA LYS A 462 -13.32 -18.99 -12.64
C LYS A 462 -13.37 -18.40 -14.06
N GLY A 463 -13.98 -17.22 -14.25
CA GLY A 463 -13.88 -16.48 -15.50
C GLY A 463 -12.43 -16.14 -15.85
N LEU A 464 -12.11 -16.18 -17.15
CA LEU A 464 -10.78 -15.91 -17.68
C LEU A 464 -10.83 -14.87 -18.79
N ILE A 465 -10.08 -13.77 -18.61
CA ILE A 465 -9.72 -12.82 -19.66
C ILE A 465 -8.20 -12.90 -19.81
N SER A 466 -7.70 -13.33 -20.97
CA SER A 466 -6.28 -13.61 -21.19
C SER A 466 -5.77 -13.07 -22.51
N SER A 467 -4.66 -12.34 -22.46
CA SER A 467 -3.96 -11.81 -23.65
C SER A 467 -2.53 -12.34 -23.75
N ALA A 468 -2.11 -12.73 -24.96
CA ALA A 468 -0.72 -13.03 -25.28
C ALA A 468 0.08 -11.79 -25.75
N GLY A 469 -0.57 -10.62 -25.79
CA GLY A 469 -0.01 -9.32 -26.12
C GLY A 469 -0.45 -8.28 -25.09
N THR A 470 -0.97 -7.14 -25.52
CA THR A 470 -1.52 -6.13 -24.58
C THR A 470 -2.94 -6.49 -24.12
N LEU A 471 -3.30 -6.09 -22.91
CA LEU A 471 -4.65 -6.26 -22.37
C LEU A 471 -5.21 -4.89 -21.97
N THR A 472 -6.37 -4.52 -22.50
CA THR A 472 -7.06 -3.27 -22.15
C THR A 472 -8.48 -3.56 -21.69
N ILE A 473 -8.87 -3.05 -20.51
CA ILE A 473 -10.25 -3.07 -20.03
C ILE A 473 -10.65 -1.64 -19.71
N ASN A 474 -11.67 -1.14 -20.40
CA ASN A 474 -12.31 0.14 -20.12
C ASN A 474 -13.72 -0.14 -19.61
N ALA A 475 -13.96 0.13 -18.32
CA ALA A 475 -15.26 -0.14 -17.71
C ALA A 475 -15.69 0.88 -16.66
N ALA A 476 -16.96 0.82 -16.23
CA ALA A 476 -17.36 1.45 -14.98
C ALA A 476 -17.08 0.52 -13.80
N SER A 477 -17.45 -0.76 -13.90
CA SER A 477 -17.17 -1.76 -12.86
C SER A 477 -16.54 -3.04 -13.42
N LEU A 478 -15.65 -3.64 -12.63
CA LEU A 478 -15.02 -4.93 -12.89
C LEU A 478 -15.14 -5.82 -11.65
N ASP A 479 -15.94 -6.87 -11.73
CA ASP A 479 -16.02 -7.93 -10.73
C ASP A 479 -15.16 -9.12 -11.19
N ASN A 480 -14.01 -9.31 -10.58
CA ASN A 480 -13.06 -10.39 -10.83
C ASN A 480 -12.97 -11.39 -9.65
N GLN A 481 -14.03 -11.53 -8.86
CA GLN A 481 -14.01 -12.42 -7.69
C GLN A 481 -13.78 -13.89 -8.06
N GLN A 482 -12.68 -14.49 -7.59
CA GLN A 482 -12.23 -15.84 -8.00
C GLN A 482 -12.05 -15.99 -9.53
N GLY A 483 -11.85 -14.87 -10.23
CA GLY A 483 -11.59 -14.79 -11.66
C GLY A 483 -10.11 -14.54 -11.94
N VAL A 484 -9.74 -14.60 -13.21
CA VAL A 484 -8.39 -14.26 -13.66
C VAL A 484 -8.43 -13.29 -14.84
N VAL A 485 -7.73 -12.17 -14.69
CA VAL A 485 -7.35 -11.25 -15.77
C VAL A 485 -5.84 -11.34 -15.92
N ARG A 486 -5.33 -11.78 -17.08
CA ARG A 486 -3.88 -11.97 -17.28
C ARG A 486 -3.39 -11.51 -18.65
N SER A 487 -2.14 -11.07 -18.71
CA SER A 487 -1.49 -10.65 -19.94
C SER A 487 0.00 -10.97 -19.92
N THR A 488 0.57 -11.44 -21.04
CA THR A 488 2.04 -11.55 -21.19
C THR A 488 2.67 -10.19 -21.56
N GLY A 489 1.95 -9.33 -22.29
CA GLY A 489 2.32 -7.93 -22.52
C GLY A 489 1.72 -6.98 -21.49
N ALA A 490 1.78 -5.67 -21.76
CA ALA A 490 1.32 -4.65 -20.82
C ALA A 490 -0.21 -4.67 -20.65
N SER A 491 -0.67 -4.46 -19.42
CA SER A 491 -2.08 -4.41 -19.05
C SER A 491 -2.49 -2.99 -18.64
N THR A 492 -3.59 -2.49 -19.17
CA THR A 492 -4.22 -1.22 -18.76
C THR A 492 -5.67 -1.46 -18.39
N LEU A 493 -6.01 -1.27 -17.12
CA LEU A 493 -7.38 -1.37 -16.60
C LEU A 493 -7.83 0.02 -16.17
N THR A 494 -8.78 0.60 -16.89
CA THR A 494 -9.41 1.89 -16.57
C THR A 494 -10.86 1.63 -16.14
N VAL A 495 -11.12 1.67 -14.83
CA VAL A 495 -12.41 1.26 -14.25
C VAL A 495 -12.99 2.38 -13.37
N THR A 496 -13.93 3.18 -13.87
CA THR A 496 -14.27 4.47 -13.21
C THR A 496 -14.89 4.36 -11.82
N ASP A 497 -15.62 3.28 -11.51
CA ASP A 497 -16.27 3.06 -10.20
C ASP A 497 -15.45 2.08 -9.35
N ALA A 498 -15.60 0.77 -9.56
CA ALA A 498 -15.02 -0.23 -8.66
C ALA A 498 -14.41 -1.44 -9.37
N VAL A 499 -13.24 -1.87 -8.88
CA VAL A 499 -12.64 -3.16 -9.16
C VAL A 499 -12.77 -4.03 -7.91
N VAL A 500 -13.45 -5.17 -8.01
CA VAL A 500 -13.55 -6.18 -6.94
C VAL A 500 -12.73 -7.40 -7.34
N ASN A 501 -11.62 -7.64 -6.65
CA ASN A 501 -10.66 -8.71 -6.92
C ASN A 501 -10.52 -9.70 -5.75
N GLN A 502 -11.57 -9.90 -4.95
CA GLN A 502 -11.53 -10.82 -3.80
C GLN A 502 -11.27 -12.25 -4.25
N GLY A 503 -10.18 -12.85 -3.76
CA GLY A 503 -9.70 -14.17 -4.20
C GLY A 503 -9.42 -14.28 -5.70
N GLY A 504 -9.38 -13.17 -6.42
CA GLY A 504 -9.13 -13.10 -7.86
C GLY A 504 -7.68 -12.74 -8.18
N GLU A 505 -7.32 -12.86 -9.45
CA GLU A 505 -5.98 -12.51 -9.95
C GLU A 505 -6.04 -11.48 -11.08
N VAL A 506 -5.22 -10.43 -10.97
CA VAL A 506 -4.92 -9.46 -12.03
C VAL A 506 -3.42 -9.44 -12.28
N LEU A 507 -2.98 -10.00 -13.41
CA LEU A 507 -1.58 -10.34 -13.67
C LEU A 507 -1.07 -9.75 -14.98
N SER A 508 0.17 -9.24 -14.98
CA SER A 508 0.86 -8.82 -16.20
C SER A 508 2.32 -9.28 -16.18
N GLU A 509 2.80 -10.01 -17.18
CA GLU A 509 4.24 -10.35 -17.29
C GLU A 509 5.09 -9.16 -17.78
N ALA A 510 4.45 -8.03 -18.08
CA ALA A 510 5.05 -6.72 -18.35
C ALA A 510 4.51 -5.66 -17.37
N GLY A 511 4.32 -4.41 -17.81
CA GLY A 511 3.77 -3.35 -16.97
C GLY A 511 2.25 -3.46 -16.76
N LEU A 512 1.77 -3.23 -15.55
CA LEU A 512 0.36 -3.13 -15.19
C LEU A 512 0.02 -1.70 -14.73
N THR A 513 -0.91 -1.07 -15.43
CA THR A 513 -1.54 0.19 -15.00
C THR A 513 -2.99 -0.09 -14.65
N LEU A 514 -3.40 0.23 -13.42
CA LEU A 514 -4.77 0.08 -12.95
C LEU A 514 -5.26 1.40 -12.35
N THR A 515 -6.32 1.95 -12.94
CA THR A 515 -6.98 3.17 -12.47
C THR A 515 -8.40 2.82 -12.03
N SER A 516 -8.80 3.20 -10.81
CA SER A 516 -10.16 2.96 -10.32
C SER A 516 -10.73 4.01 -9.37
N GLY A 517 -12.04 4.03 -9.14
CA GLY A 517 -12.62 4.79 -8.02
C GLY A 517 -12.39 4.10 -6.67
N ARG A 518 -12.59 2.78 -6.64
CA ARG A 518 -12.29 1.90 -5.51
C ARG A 518 -11.68 0.59 -6.00
N LEU A 519 -10.68 0.10 -5.28
CA LEU A 519 -10.03 -1.17 -5.53
C LEU A 519 -10.11 -2.05 -4.29
N ASP A 520 -10.84 -3.15 -4.39
CA ASP A 520 -10.90 -4.17 -3.35
C ASP A 520 -10.09 -5.39 -3.80
N ASN A 521 -8.92 -5.56 -3.22
CA ASN A 521 -8.01 -6.68 -3.41
C ASN A 521 -7.91 -7.55 -2.14
N SER A 522 -8.94 -7.51 -1.29
CA SER A 522 -8.95 -8.23 -0.02
C SER A 522 -9.14 -9.74 -0.20
N ARG A 523 -9.11 -10.48 0.91
CA ARG A 523 -9.45 -11.93 0.97
C ARG A 523 -8.64 -12.75 -0.04
N SER A 524 -7.31 -12.68 0.09
CA SER A 524 -6.35 -13.35 -0.80
C SER A 524 -6.40 -12.90 -2.27
N GLY A 525 -6.93 -11.71 -2.57
CA GLY A 525 -6.82 -11.08 -3.88
C GLY A 525 -5.36 -10.83 -4.27
N ARG A 526 -5.04 -11.00 -5.55
CA ARG A 526 -3.66 -10.85 -6.06
C ARG A 526 -3.60 -9.92 -7.27
N ILE A 527 -2.77 -8.89 -7.15
CA ILE A 527 -2.41 -7.96 -8.23
C ILE A 527 -0.89 -8.01 -8.39
N ALA A 528 -0.41 -8.37 -9.58
CA ALA A 528 1.03 -8.49 -9.81
C ALA A 528 1.47 -8.16 -11.24
N GLY A 529 2.67 -7.59 -11.37
CA GLY A 529 3.35 -7.50 -12.66
C GLY A 529 4.82 -7.09 -12.57
N LYS A 530 5.47 -6.83 -13.72
CA LYS A 530 6.86 -6.35 -13.73
C LYS A 530 6.96 -4.97 -13.10
N GLY A 531 6.37 -3.96 -13.73
CA GLY A 531 6.14 -2.65 -13.11
C GLY A 531 4.66 -2.48 -12.83
N VAL A 532 4.30 -1.99 -11.65
CA VAL A 532 2.88 -1.84 -11.27
C VAL A 532 2.60 -0.40 -10.88
N THR A 533 1.61 0.20 -11.53
CA THR A 533 1.08 1.53 -11.18
C THR A 533 -0.41 1.38 -10.87
N VAL A 534 -0.78 1.67 -9.63
CA VAL A 534 -2.18 1.70 -9.16
C VAL A 534 -2.54 3.13 -8.79
N THR A 535 -3.61 3.63 -9.37
CA THR A 535 -4.24 4.91 -9.00
C THR A 535 -5.69 4.63 -8.62
N THR A 536 -6.06 4.86 -7.37
CA THR A 536 -7.43 4.60 -6.92
C THR A 536 -7.92 5.63 -5.89
N GLY A 537 -9.22 5.70 -5.61
CA GLY A 537 -9.72 6.50 -4.49
C GLY A 537 -9.47 5.77 -3.17
N ALA A 538 -10.15 4.65 -2.97
CA ALA A 538 -9.94 3.78 -1.81
C ALA A 538 -9.34 2.44 -2.23
N PHE A 539 -8.21 2.06 -1.62
CA PHE A 539 -7.57 0.77 -1.80
C PHE A 539 -7.76 -0.11 -0.57
N ASP A 540 -8.43 -1.24 -0.72
CA ASP A 540 -8.55 -2.25 0.31
C ASP A 540 -7.73 -3.49 -0.07
N ASN A 541 -6.74 -3.83 0.76
CA ASN A 541 -5.81 -4.94 0.60
C ASN A 541 -5.71 -5.79 1.87
N HIS A 542 -6.71 -5.72 2.76
CA HIS A 542 -6.72 -6.49 4.02
C HIS A 542 -7.02 -7.98 3.79
N LEU A 543 -6.90 -8.80 4.85
CA LEU A 543 -7.17 -10.25 4.81
C LEU A 543 -6.35 -10.97 3.73
N ASP A 544 -5.02 -10.91 3.85
CA ASP A 544 -4.07 -11.58 2.94
C ASP A 544 -4.09 -11.07 1.48
N GLY A 545 -4.58 -9.86 1.24
CA GLY A 545 -4.49 -9.18 -0.05
C GLY A 545 -3.03 -8.91 -0.46
N ARG A 546 -2.70 -9.08 -1.75
CA ARG A 546 -1.33 -8.93 -2.27
C ARG A 546 -1.27 -7.99 -3.47
N LEU A 547 -0.51 -6.92 -3.33
CA LEU A 547 -0.07 -6.03 -4.40
C LEU A 547 1.46 -6.13 -4.53
N THR A 548 1.94 -6.72 -5.63
CA THR A 548 3.37 -7.02 -5.79
C THR A 548 3.94 -6.60 -7.14
N SER A 549 5.18 -6.12 -7.16
CA SER A 549 5.91 -5.73 -8.36
C SER A 549 7.33 -6.30 -8.36
N THR A 550 7.82 -6.80 -9.51
CA THR A 550 9.24 -7.26 -9.64
C THR A 550 10.20 -6.13 -10.05
N GLU A 551 9.67 -5.00 -10.49
CA GLU A 551 10.32 -3.72 -10.73
C GLU A 551 9.64 -2.66 -9.84
N ALA A 552 9.66 -1.38 -10.22
CA ALA A 552 9.07 -0.32 -9.40
C ALA A 552 7.55 -0.45 -9.22
N LEU A 553 7.09 -0.17 -8.00
CA LEU A 553 5.68 -0.08 -7.62
C LEU A 553 5.31 1.37 -7.32
N ARG A 554 4.31 1.92 -8.01
CA ARG A 554 3.64 3.17 -7.64
C ARG A 554 2.21 2.90 -7.21
N LEU A 555 1.87 3.33 -5.99
CA LEU A 555 0.51 3.32 -5.46
C LEU A 555 0.11 4.76 -5.16
N THR A 556 -0.96 5.24 -5.78
CA THR A 556 -1.58 6.53 -5.46
C THR A 556 -3.02 6.26 -5.03
N ALA A 557 -3.35 6.63 -3.79
CA ALA A 557 -4.69 6.44 -3.25
C ALA A 557 -5.09 7.61 -2.34
N ALA A 558 -6.39 7.79 -2.07
CA ALA A 558 -6.84 8.65 -0.98
C ALA A 558 -6.84 7.90 0.36
N GLN A 559 -7.15 6.61 0.35
CA GLN A 559 -7.08 5.72 1.51
C GLN A 559 -6.47 4.37 1.13
N VAL A 560 -5.68 3.80 2.04
CA VAL A 560 -5.12 2.46 1.89
C VAL A 560 -5.36 1.67 3.17
N ASN A 561 -6.12 0.58 3.06
CA ASN A 561 -6.21 -0.44 4.10
C ASN A 561 -5.34 -1.64 3.70
N ASN A 562 -4.20 -1.82 4.36
CA ASN A 562 -3.29 -2.94 4.19
C ASN A 562 -3.19 -3.78 5.47
N SER A 563 -4.22 -3.76 6.31
CA SER A 563 -4.20 -4.45 7.61
C SER A 563 -4.36 -5.97 7.49
N GLU A 564 -4.29 -6.68 8.62
CA GLU A 564 -4.67 -8.11 8.72
C GLU A 564 -3.96 -8.99 7.67
N ALA A 565 -2.62 -9.01 7.72
CA ALA A 565 -1.74 -9.73 6.79
C ALA A 565 -1.76 -9.23 5.32
N GLY A 566 -2.31 -8.04 5.07
CA GLY A 566 -2.16 -7.36 3.79
C GLY A 566 -0.69 -7.13 3.43
N ARG A 567 -0.36 -7.28 2.14
CA ARG A 567 1.01 -7.13 1.62
C ARG A 567 1.08 -6.21 0.41
N ILE A 568 1.89 -5.17 0.51
CA ILE A 568 2.32 -4.30 -0.58
C ILE A 568 3.84 -4.45 -0.71
N ALA A 569 4.33 -4.95 -1.85
CA ALA A 569 5.76 -5.22 -2.01
C ALA A 569 6.32 -4.89 -3.39
N SER A 570 7.54 -4.36 -3.41
CA SER A 570 8.32 -4.08 -4.63
C SER A 570 9.70 -4.70 -4.53
N ALA A 571 10.17 -5.33 -5.62
CA ALA A 571 11.56 -5.80 -5.73
C ALA A 571 12.54 -4.69 -6.21
N MET A 572 12.03 -3.49 -6.50
CA MET A 572 12.83 -2.28 -6.66
C MET A 572 12.24 -1.19 -5.76
N ALA A 573 12.21 0.07 -6.23
CA ALA A 573 11.62 1.16 -5.47
C ALA A 573 10.10 0.98 -5.27
N LEU A 574 9.61 1.41 -4.11
CA LEU A 574 8.19 1.52 -3.81
C LEU A 574 7.87 2.99 -3.51
N THR A 575 6.92 3.56 -4.24
CA THR A 575 6.35 4.87 -3.93
C THR A 575 4.87 4.73 -3.62
N ALA A 576 4.47 5.08 -2.40
CA ALA A 576 3.09 5.15 -1.96
C ALA A 576 2.73 6.60 -1.65
N VAL A 577 1.75 7.14 -2.36
CA VAL A 577 1.20 8.49 -2.15
C VAL A 577 -0.24 8.33 -1.71
N VAL A 578 -0.50 8.55 -0.43
CA VAL A 578 -1.82 8.50 0.19
C VAL A 578 -2.27 9.93 0.45
N THR A 579 -2.95 10.52 -0.54
CA THR A 579 -3.34 11.93 -0.53
C THR A 579 -4.84 12.06 -0.72
N GLY A 580 -5.55 12.54 0.30
CA GLY A 580 -6.95 12.94 0.24
C GLY A 580 -7.10 14.46 0.21
N LEU A 581 -8.26 14.96 -0.22
CA LEU A 581 -8.63 16.38 -0.09
C LEU A 581 -8.71 16.82 1.38
N ASP A 582 -9.04 15.87 2.25
CA ASP A 582 -9.01 16.01 3.71
C ASP A 582 -7.86 15.14 4.27
N LEU A 583 -6.85 15.80 4.84
CA LEU A 583 -5.68 15.15 5.42
C LEU A 583 -6.03 14.22 6.59
N SER A 584 -7.18 14.42 7.26
CA SER A 584 -7.66 13.52 8.33
C SER A 584 -8.14 12.17 7.78
N THR A 585 -8.54 12.14 6.50
CA THR A 585 -8.98 10.91 5.82
C THR A 585 -7.86 10.26 5.03
N ALA A 586 -6.70 10.90 4.86
CA ALA A 586 -5.57 10.37 4.09
C ALA A 586 -4.76 9.32 4.89
N LEU A 587 -5.42 8.21 5.24
CA LEU A 587 -4.91 7.16 6.11
C LEU A 587 -4.27 6.02 5.30
N LEU A 588 -3.04 5.67 5.66
CA LEU A 588 -2.47 4.35 5.41
C LEU A 588 -2.60 3.52 6.69
N ASN A 589 -3.52 2.55 6.68
CA ASN A 589 -3.59 1.53 7.73
C ASN A 589 -2.72 0.34 7.32
N ASN A 590 -1.65 0.08 8.06
CA ASN A 590 -0.75 -1.06 7.91
C ASN A 590 -0.71 -1.92 9.19
N ASP A 591 -1.73 -1.88 10.03
CA ASP A 591 -1.79 -2.66 11.27
C ASP A 591 -1.77 -4.17 10.95
N GLN A 592 -0.82 -4.93 11.49
CA GLN A 592 -0.56 -6.33 11.12
C GLN A 592 -0.25 -6.55 9.62
N GLY A 593 0.08 -5.48 8.89
CA GLY A 593 0.36 -5.49 7.46
C GLY A 593 1.85 -5.42 7.16
N VAL A 594 2.19 -5.61 5.87
CA VAL A 594 3.55 -5.46 5.36
C VAL A 594 3.58 -4.51 4.18
N VAL A 595 4.39 -3.45 4.30
CA VAL A 595 4.87 -2.64 3.16
C VAL A 595 6.38 -2.84 3.04
N ARG A 596 6.83 -3.41 1.92
CA ARG A 596 8.25 -3.73 1.72
C ARG A 596 8.79 -3.27 0.38
N SER A 597 9.95 -2.64 0.41
CA SER A 597 10.75 -2.27 -0.76
C SER A 597 12.11 -2.96 -0.74
N GLU A 598 12.53 -3.64 -1.81
CA GLU A 598 13.93 -4.07 -1.98
C GLU A 598 14.82 -2.95 -2.58
N GLY A 599 14.22 -1.83 -3.01
CA GLY A 599 14.90 -0.58 -3.35
C GLY A 599 14.59 0.50 -2.31
N SER A 600 14.44 1.75 -2.73
CA SER A 600 13.98 2.84 -1.84
C SER A 600 12.48 2.80 -1.55
N LEU A 601 12.11 3.14 -0.32
CA LEU A 601 10.71 3.35 0.10
C LEU A 601 10.42 4.84 0.22
N THR A 602 9.46 5.35 -0.56
CA THR A 602 8.92 6.70 -0.40
C THR A 602 7.44 6.60 -0.04
N LEU A 603 7.07 7.08 1.15
CA LEU A 603 5.70 7.08 1.65
C LEU A 603 5.28 8.50 2.01
N ASN A 604 4.25 9.01 1.36
CA ASN A 604 3.62 10.28 1.68
C ASN A 604 2.17 10.02 2.13
N ALA A 605 1.78 10.44 3.33
CA ALA A 605 0.45 10.17 3.88
C ALA A 605 -0.06 11.30 4.81
N GLY A 606 -1.36 11.32 5.10
CA GLY A 606 -1.91 12.15 6.16
C GLY A 606 -1.69 11.54 7.54
N THR A 607 -1.99 10.25 7.69
CA THR A 607 -1.75 9.47 8.92
C THR A 607 -1.30 8.06 8.55
N VAL A 608 -0.45 7.46 9.37
CA VAL A 608 -0.01 6.07 9.21
C VAL A 608 -0.24 5.33 10.52
N THR A 609 -1.01 4.23 10.47
CA THR A 609 -1.06 3.24 11.55
C THR A 609 -0.25 2.01 11.12
N ASN A 610 0.63 1.54 11.99
CA ASN A 610 1.54 0.43 11.77
C ASN A 610 1.64 -0.43 13.04
N THR A 611 0.53 -0.61 13.74
CA THR A 611 0.45 -1.38 14.98
C THR A 611 0.76 -2.84 14.71
N ALA A 612 1.88 -3.33 15.24
CA ALA A 612 2.44 -4.65 14.93
C ALA A 612 2.48 -4.96 13.41
N GLY A 613 2.63 -3.91 12.60
CA GLY A 613 2.89 -3.98 11.18
C GLY A 613 4.38 -3.77 10.88
N SER A 614 4.73 -3.89 9.60
CA SER A 614 6.10 -3.75 9.13
C SER A 614 6.18 -2.81 7.91
N LEU A 615 6.97 -1.74 8.04
CA LEU A 615 7.36 -0.84 6.97
C LEU A 615 8.88 -0.97 6.77
N THR A 616 9.30 -1.60 5.67
CA THR A 616 10.72 -1.97 5.47
C THR A 616 11.26 -1.63 4.10
N SER A 617 12.56 -1.34 4.05
CA SER A 617 13.28 -0.98 2.83
C SER A 617 14.73 -1.46 2.85
N ALA A 618 15.22 -2.05 1.77
CA ALA A 618 16.66 -2.32 1.62
C ALA A 618 17.46 -1.08 1.16
N GLY A 619 16.80 -0.13 0.49
CA GLY A 619 17.34 1.18 0.14
C GLY A 619 16.92 2.28 1.10
N ALA A 620 17.25 3.54 0.76
CA ALA A 620 16.87 4.69 1.58
C ALA A 620 15.34 4.81 1.72
N SER A 621 14.87 5.15 2.93
CA SER A 621 13.46 5.33 3.24
C SER A 621 13.14 6.79 3.55
N THR A 622 12.08 7.32 2.95
CA THR A 622 11.53 8.63 3.25
C THR A 622 10.05 8.50 3.56
N LEU A 623 9.67 8.80 4.80
CA LEU A 623 8.30 8.81 5.28
C LEU A 623 7.92 10.26 5.60
N THR A 624 7.01 10.84 4.81
CA THR A 624 6.48 12.18 5.04
C THR A 624 5.01 12.07 5.40
N VAL A 625 4.71 12.31 6.67
CA VAL A 625 3.36 12.19 7.22
C VAL A 625 2.97 13.52 7.83
N THR A 626 1.80 14.07 7.49
CA THR A 626 1.41 15.39 8.03
C THR A 626 0.82 15.31 9.44
N GLY A 627 0.17 14.19 9.76
CA GLY A 627 -0.44 13.89 11.06
C GLY A 627 0.36 12.86 11.85
N ALA A 628 -0.34 11.88 12.43
CA ALA A 628 0.27 10.90 13.33
C ALA A 628 0.92 9.72 12.58
N VAL A 629 2.03 9.24 13.12
CA VAL A 629 2.58 7.91 12.84
C VAL A 629 2.47 7.09 14.11
N VAL A 630 1.66 6.03 14.07
CA VAL A 630 1.43 5.11 15.18
C VAL A 630 2.13 3.79 14.87
N ASN A 631 3.27 3.55 15.51
CA ASN A 631 4.14 2.38 15.35
C ASN A 631 4.17 1.50 16.62
N GLN A 632 3.02 1.29 17.26
CA GLN A 632 2.93 0.51 18.50
C GLN A 632 3.22 -0.97 18.25
N GLY A 633 4.28 -1.51 18.83
CA GLY A 633 4.73 -2.89 18.60
C GLY A 633 5.08 -3.21 17.14
N GLY A 634 5.16 -2.19 16.28
CA GLY A 634 5.46 -2.31 14.86
C GLY A 634 6.90 -1.96 14.53
N GLU A 635 7.24 -2.14 13.26
CA GLU A 635 8.60 -1.91 12.75
C GLU A 635 8.61 -0.90 11.60
N VAL A 636 9.54 0.06 11.68
CA VAL A 636 9.92 0.96 10.58
C VAL A 636 11.43 0.85 10.39
N LEU A 637 11.85 0.09 9.37
CA LEU A 637 13.25 -0.30 9.18
C LEU A 637 13.80 0.08 7.80
N SER A 638 15.08 0.39 7.74
CA SER A 638 15.80 0.67 6.49
C SER A 638 17.24 0.16 6.56
N ASP A 639 17.70 -0.61 5.56
CA ASP A 639 19.10 -1.06 5.49
C ASP A 639 20.06 0.05 4.98
N ALA A 640 19.52 1.23 4.67
CA ALA A 640 20.24 2.47 4.37
C ALA A 640 19.75 3.61 5.29
N ALA A 641 19.71 4.87 4.83
CA ALA A 641 19.21 5.99 5.62
C ALA A 641 17.67 6.02 5.71
N LEU A 642 17.12 6.38 6.87
CA LEU A 642 15.70 6.64 7.12
C LEU A 642 15.49 8.12 7.47
N THR A 643 14.64 8.80 6.70
CA THR A 643 14.10 10.12 7.04
C THR A 643 12.61 9.99 7.35
N LEU A 644 12.20 10.40 8.54
CA LEU A 644 10.82 10.35 9.02
C LEU A 644 10.38 11.74 9.45
N THR A 645 9.37 12.29 8.76
CA THR A 645 8.71 13.54 9.14
C THR A 645 7.26 13.26 9.53
N SER A 646 6.81 13.72 10.70
CA SER A 646 5.44 13.52 11.20
C SER A 646 4.93 14.71 12.02
N GLY A 647 3.61 14.84 12.21
CA GLY A 647 3.02 15.79 13.17
C GLY A 647 3.06 15.27 14.62
N ARG A 648 2.98 13.95 14.80
CA ARG A 648 3.20 13.23 16.07
C ARG A 648 3.75 11.85 15.75
N LEU A 649 4.63 11.34 16.61
CA LEU A 649 5.19 10.00 16.50
C LEU A 649 4.90 9.22 17.78
N ASP A 650 4.27 8.06 17.65
CA ASP A 650 4.11 7.09 18.73
C ASP A 650 4.83 5.80 18.32
N ASN A 651 5.92 5.50 19.01
CA ASN A 651 6.76 4.32 18.86
C ASN A 651 6.75 3.47 20.14
N SER A 652 5.67 3.57 20.93
CA SER A 652 5.57 2.90 22.22
C SER A 652 5.31 1.39 22.09
N ARG A 653 5.24 0.69 23.23
CA ARG A 653 4.85 -0.74 23.31
C ARG A 653 5.73 -1.63 22.44
N SER A 654 7.05 -1.58 22.65
CA SER A 654 8.06 -2.29 21.86
C SER A 654 8.10 -1.90 20.37
N GLY A 655 7.62 -0.71 20.01
CA GLY A 655 7.81 -0.16 18.67
C GLY A 655 9.29 0.02 18.33
N ARG A 656 9.66 -0.26 17.07
CA ARG A 656 11.04 -0.20 16.59
C ARG A 656 11.17 0.68 15.35
N ILE A 657 11.98 1.71 15.45
CA ILE A 657 12.45 2.54 14.33
C ILE A 657 13.96 2.40 14.25
N ALA A 658 14.47 1.85 13.14
CA ALA A 658 15.91 1.65 12.99
C ALA A 658 16.41 1.74 11.56
N ALA A 659 17.61 2.28 11.38
CA ALA A 659 18.26 2.34 10.08
C ALA A 659 19.78 2.48 10.20
N LYS A 660 20.50 2.55 9.07
CA LYS A 660 21.91 2.93 9.09
C LYS A 660 22.08 4.35 9.60
N GLY A 661 21.49 5.33 8.94
CA GLY A 661 21.37 6.70 9.46
C GLY A 661 19.91 7.04 9.70
N VAL A 662 19.59 7.70 10.81
CA VAL A 662 18.20 8.05 11.16
C VAL A 662 18.06 9.56 11.32
N THR A 663 17.13 10.16 10.58
CA THR A 663 16.68 11.54 10.79
C THR A 663 15.18 11.55 11.07
N VAL A 664 14.79 11.97 12.27
CA VAL A 664 13.39 12.13 12.67
C VAL A 664 13.10 13.60 12.91
N THR A 665 12.03 14.10 12.30
CA THR A 665 11.45 15.43 12.58
C THR A 665 9.98 15.25 12.91
N THR A 666 9.57 15.52 14.15
CA THR A 666 8.20 15.29 14.60
C THR A 666 7.71 16.36 15.57
N GLY A 667 6.42 16.35 15.89
CA GLY A 667 5.88 17.09 17.04
C GLY A 667 6.13 16.34 18.33
N ALA A 668 5.08 15.99 19.07
CA ALA A 668 5.23 15.12 20.24
C ALA A 668 5.74 13.74 19.82
N PHE A 669 6.74 13.22 20.53
CA PHE A 669 7.31 11.90 20.31
C PHE A 669 7.13 11.04 21.55
N ASP A 670 6.43 9.94 21.39
CA ASP A 670 6.23 8.95 22.43
C ASP A 670 7.02 7.68 22.10
N ASN A 671 7.97 7.32 22.97
CA ASN A 671 8.90 6.19 22.84
C ASN A 671 8.94 5.36 24.14
N HIS A 672 7.92 5.47 25.00
CA HIS A 672 7.85 4.72 26.26
C HIS A 672 7.45 3.24 26.05
N LEU A 673 7.44 2.46 27.14
CA LEU A 673 7.09 1.03 27.13
C LEU A 673 7.97 0.24 26.15
N ASP A 674 9.29 0.27 26.36
CA ASP A 674 10.28 -0.45 25.55
C ASP A 674 10.36 0.00 24.07
N GLY A 675 9.92 1.23 23.77
CA GLY A 675 10.09 1.85 22.46
C GLY A 675 11.56 2.08 22.10
N ARG A 676 11.92 1.85 20.83
CA ARG A 676 13.31 1.94 20.35
C ARG A 676 13.45 2.79 19.10
N LEU A 677 14.25 3.85 19.21
CA LEU A 677 14.76 4.64 18.09
C LEU A 677 16.29 4.46 18.02
N THR A 678 16.76 3.69 17.03
CA THR A 678 18.19 3.27 16.97
C THR A 678 18.83 3.51 15.60
N SER A 679 20.10 3.91 15.58
CA SER A 679 20.88 4.14 14.35
C SER A 679 22.25 3.45 14.43
N THR A 680 22.75 2.87 13.33
CA THR A 680 24.13 2.33 13.29
C THR A 680 25.18 3.33 12.79
N GLU A 681 24.74 4.46 12.28
CA GLU A 681 25.48 5.68 11.94
C GLU A 681 24.86 6.85 12.72
N ALA A 682 25.02 8.10 12.29
CA ALA A 682 24.50 9.25 13.00
C ALA A 682 22.96 9.24 13.15
N LEU A 683 22.48 9.66 14.32
CA LEU A 683 21.07 9.87 14.62
C LEU A 683 20.80 11.37 14.81
N ARG A 684 19.82 11.92 14.09
CA ARG A 684 19.33 13.28 14.27
C ARG A 684 17.84 13.28 14.62
N LEU A 685 17.50 13.81 15.80
CA LEU A 685 16.13 13.92 16.30
C LEU A 685 15.78 15.40 16.46
N THR A 686 14.66 15.82 15.87
CA THR A 686 14.03 17.11 16.11
C THR A 686 12.59 16.85 16.52
N ALA A 687 12.21 17.18 17.75
CA ALA A 687 10.88 16.90 18.29
C ALA A 687 10.38 18.03 19.22
N ALA A 688 9.10 17.99 19.59
CA ALA A 688 8.56 18.83 20.67
C ALA A 688 8.87 18.16 22.02
N GLN A 689 7.85 17.66 22.73
CA GLN A 689 8.04 16.87 23.95
C GLN A 689 8.37 15.43 23.58
N VAL A 690 9.40 14.86 24.21
CA VAL A 690 9.80 13.46 24.04
C VAL A 690 9.56 12.69 25.32
N ASN A 691 8.72 11.66 25.24
CA ASN A 691 8.57 10.66 26.30
C ASN A 691 9.41 9.43 25.94
N ASN A 692 10.52 9.22 26.64
CA ASN A 692 11.42 8.08 26.54
C ASN A 692 11.47 7.27 27.85
N SER A 693 10.41 7.37 28.67
CA SER A 693 10.30 6.68 29.96
C SER A 693 10.04 5.17 29.80
N GLU A 694 9.94 4.45 30.92
CA GLU A 694 9.49 3.06 30.98
C GLU A 694 10.26 2.14 30.00
N ALA A 695 11.58 2.06 30.19
CA ALA A 695 12.52 1.32 29.36
C ALA A 695 12.69 1.82 27.90
N GLY A 696 12.28 3.05 27.59
CA GLY A 696 12.53 3.68 26.29
C GLY A 696 14.02 3.79 25.94
N ARG A 697 14.35 3.66 24.66
CA ARG A 697 15.73 3.75 24.13
C ARG A 697 15.83 4.68 22.93
N ILE A 698 16.70 5.68 23.01
CA ILE A 698 17.14 6.51 21.88
C ILE A 698 18.66 6.35 21.77
N ALA A 699 19.15 5.70 20.72
CA ALA A 699 20.57 5.32 20.65
C ALA A 699 21.19 5.41 19.25
N SER A 700 22.48 5.70 19.21
CA SER A 700 23.27 5.79 17.97
C SER A 700 24.62 5.08 18.11
N ALA A 701 25.08 4.35 17.10
CA ALA A 701 26.44 3.80 17.08
C ALA A 701 27.50 4.82 16.61
N MET A 702 27.10 6.03 16.22
CA MET A 702 27.99 7.18 16.00
C MET A 702 27.46 8.38 16.80
N ALA A 703 27.51 9.60 16.26
CA ALA A 703 26.96 10.77 16.95
C ALA A 703 25.42 10.71 17.08
N LEU A 704 24.90 11.27 18.16
CA LEU A 704 23.48 11.52 18.39
C LEU A 704 23.27 13.02 18.60
N THR A 705 22.40 13.64 17.80
CA THR A 705 21.98 15.03 17.98
C THR A 705 20.47 15.10 18.16
N ALA A 706 20.02 15.63 19.30
CA ALA A 706 18.62 15.83 19.64
C ALA A 706 18.35 17.31 19.92
N VAL A 707 17.35 17.87 19.24
CA VAL A 707 16.81 19.20 19.49
C VAL A 707 15.34 19.04 19.85
N VAL A 708 15.01 19.21 21.13
CA VAL A 708 13.68 18.95 21.68
C VAL A 708 13.25 20.09 22.62
N THR A 709 11.98 20.12 23.02
CA THR A 709 11.46 21.14 23.97
C THR A 709 11.30 20.62 25.39
N GLY A 710 11.56 19.32 25.60
CA GLY A 710 11.48 18.63 26.87
C GLY A 710 11.71 17.14 26.66
N LEU A 711 12.31 16.49 27.65
CA LEU A 711 12.67 15.08 27.61
C LEU A 711 12.31 14.42 28.94
N ASP A 712 11.46 13.40 28.88
CA ASP A 712 11.15 12.52 29.99
C ASP A 712 11.82 11.16 29.77
N GLN A 713 12.68 10.73 30.68
CA GLN A 713 13.39 9.46 30.68
C GLN A 713 13.12 8.64 31.95
N HIS A 714 12.02 8.92 32.66
CA HIS A 714 11.85 8.27 33.96
C HIS A 714 11.68 6.74 33.85
N ALA A 715 11.98 6.00 34.90
CA ALA A 715 11.82 4.55 34.95
C ALA A 715 12.61 3.79 33.86
N ASP A 716 13.95 3.86 33.94
CA ASP A 716 14.90 3.22 33.01
C ASP A 716 14.84 3.77 31.57
N GLY A 717 14.51 5.03 31.36
CA GLY A 717 14.70 5.67 30.04
C GLY A 717 16.19 5.89 29.74
N ARG A 718 16.62 5.66 28.50
CA ARG A 718 18.03 5.85 28.11
C ARG A 718 18.22 6.58 26.79
N LEU A 719 19.15 7.54 26.80
CA LEU A 719 19.63 8.28 25.65
C LEU A 719 21.15 8.23 25.61
N TYR A 720 21.73 7.59 24.59
CA TYR A 720 23.18 7.41 24.52
C TYR A 720 23.69 7.26 23.09
N SER A 721 25.01 7.37 22.93
CA SER A 721 25.67 7.05 21.68
C SER A 721 27.00 6.32 21.89
N ASN A 722 27.60 5.76 20.85
CA ASN A 722 28.98 5.25 20.89
C ASN A 722 30.02 6.33 20.51
N GLY A 723 29.60 7.59 20.35
CA GLY A 723 30.44 8.74 20.06
C GLY A 723 29.95 9.95 20.84
N ASP A 724 29.64 11.04 20.15
CA ASP A 724 29.15 12.28 20.78
C ASP A 724 27.64 12.24 21.00
N VAL A 725 27.17 12.96 22.03
CA VAL A 725 25.75 13.27 22.27
C VAL A 725 25.61 14.78 22.39
N SER A 726 24.81 15.40 21.51
CA SER A 726 24.38 16.80 21.63
C SER A 726 22.89 16.84 21.90
N LEU A 727 22.49 17.35 23.05
CA LEU A 727 21.10 17.52 23.47
C LEU A 727 20.81 19.00 23.69
N ASP A 728 19.85 19.54 22.94
CA ASP A 728 19.32 20.90 23.10
C ASP A 728 17.86 20.81 23.54
N LEU A 729 17.51 21.43 24.67
CA LEU A 729 16.15 21.41 25.23
C LEU A 729 15.38 22.73 25.01
N GLY A 730 15.97 23.76 24.39
CA GLY A 730 15.29 25.03 24.15
C GLY A 730 14.75 25.73 25.42
N ASN A 731 15.43 25.57 26.55
CA ASN A 731 15.05 25.95 27.92
C ASN A 731 13.92 25.11 28.53
N GLY A 732 13.73 23.89 28.01
CA GLY A 732 12.75 22.91 28.50
C GLY A 732 13.18 22.17 29.77
N HIS A 733 12.29 21.30 30.25
CA HIS A 733 12.53 20.42 31.40
C HIS A 733 13.15 19.09 30.96
N LEU A 734 14.15 18.63 31.73
CA LEU A 734 14.66 17.26 31.68
C LEU A 734 14.19 16.51 32.93
N ASN A 735 13.42 15.45 32.73
CA ASN A 735 13.18 14.43 33.74
C ASN A 735 14.04 13.21 33.41
N ASN A 736 15.10 12.96 34.16
CA ASN A 736 16.01 11.83 34.05
C ASN A 736 15.95 10.92 35.29
N GLN A 737 14.81 10.88 35.99
CA GLN A 737 14.66 10.06 37.18
C GLN A 737 14.82 8.56 36.89
N ASP A 738 15.73 7.84 37.53
CA ASP A 738 16.06 6.45 37.14
C ASP A 738 16.52 6.29 35.68
N GLY A 739 16.91 7.39 35.03
CA GLY A 739 17.29 7.44 33.63
C GLY A 739 18.81 7.46 33.42
N LEU A 740 19.23 7.28 32.17
CA LEU A 740 20.62 7.38 31.75
C LEU A 740 20.78 8.33 30.55
N ILE A 741 21.70 9.28 30.69
CA ILE A 741 22.28 10.04 29.58
C ILE A 741 23.78 9.81 29.61
N THR A 742 24.34 9.20 28.57
CA THR A 742 25.78 8.92 28.54
C THR A 742 26.40 9.04 27.15
N ALA A 743 27.64 9.52 27.09
CA ALA A 743 28.44 9.59 25.87
C ALA A 743 29.91 9.22 26.15
N PRO A 744 30.50 8.24 25.44
CA PRO A 744 31.94 8.02 25.50
C PRO A 744 32.74 9.12 24.76
N GLY A 745 32.10 9.87 23.86
CA GLY A 745 32.64 11.07 23.23
C GLY A 745 32.24 12.34 23.98
N GLN A 746 32.08 13.44 23.26
CA GLN A 746 31.63 14.70 23.84
C GLN A 746 30.14 14.63 24.20
N LEU A 747 29.81 14.90 25.46
CA LEU A 747 28.45 15.26 25.89
C LEU A 747 28.28 16.78 25.81
N LEU A 748 27.28 17.25 25.06
CA LEU A 748 26.98 18.67 24.89
C LEU A 748 25.51 18.93 25.23
N LEU A 749 25.29 19.61 26.36
CA LEU A 749 23.98 19.96 26.87
C LEU A 749 23.72 21.45 26.62
N LYS A 750 22.63 21.80 25.94
CA LYS A 750 22.32 23.17 25.51
C LYS A 750 20.93 23.60 25.97
N ASN A 751 20.85 24.79 26.56
CA ASN A 751 19.59 25.46 26.90
C ASN A 751 18.68 24.59 27.79
N PHE A 752 19.12 24.22 29.00
CA PHE A 752 18.29 23.43 29.91
C PHE A 752 17.59 24.38 30.87
N GLY A 753 16.29 24.20 31.09
CA GLY A 753 15.52 24.97 32.05
C GLY A 753 15.68 24.37 33.45
N THR A 754 15.00 23.26 33.72
CA THR A 754 15.12 22.53 34.98
C THR A 754 15.55 21.09 34.72
N VAL A 755 16.38 20.55 35.59
CA VAL A 755 16.90 19.18 35.49
C VAL A 755 16.55 18.41 36.75
N ASP A 756 15.79 17.35 36.56
CA ASP A 756 15.53 16.34 37.58
C ASP A 756 16.33 15.09 37.22
N ASN A 757 17.34 14.78 38.03
CA ASN A 757 18.24 13.64 37.86
C ASN A 757 18.14 12.69 39.07
N GLN A 758 16.99 12.63 39.76
CA GLN A 758 16.89 11.81 40.96
C GLN A 758 17.08 10.32 40.64
N ARG A 759 18.02 9.64 41.31
CA ARG A 759 18.39 8.24 41.00
C ARG A 759 18.84 8.01 39.53
N GLY A 760 19.09 9.08 38.79
CA GLY A 760 19.53 9.04 37.40
C GLY A 760 21.04 9.21 37.26
N GLU A 761 21.54 9.02 36.04
CA GLU A 761 22.94 9.25 35.70
C GLU A 761 23.06 10.15 34.45
N ILE A 762 23.90 11.18 34.54
CA ILE A 762 24.37 12.00 33.43
C ILE A 762 25.90 11.88 33.40
N SER A 763 26.46 11.21 32.38
CA SER A 763 27.88 10.89 32.36
C SER A 763 28.57 11.06 31.01
N SER A 764 29.89 11.31 31.04
CA SER A 764 30.72 11.44 29.85
C SER A 764 32.18 11.09 30.12
N ALA A 765 32.85 10.45 29.15
CA ALA A 765 34.30 10.23 29.23
C ALA A 765 35.13 11.47 28.82
N GLN A 766 34.48 12.49 28.26
CA GLN A 766 35.04 13.82 27.99
C GLN A 766 34.44 14.86 28.94
N GLY A 767 35.15 15.96 29.13
CA GLY A 767 34.66 17.06 29.95
C GLY A 767 33.41 17.71 29.35
N PHE A 768 32.47 18.13 30.19
CA PHE A 768 31.24 18.80 29.73
C PHE A 768 30.73 19.85 30.72
N THR A 769 29.83 20.70 30.22
CA THR A 769 29.09 21.68 31.00
C THR A 769 27.64 21.25 31.17
N LEU A 770 27.15 21.30 32.40
CA LEU A 770 25.73 21.23 32.73
C LEU A 770 25.28 22.61 33.23
N ALA A 771 24.51 23.32 32.40
CA ALA A 771 23.97 24.64 32.73
C ALA A 771 22.45 24.62 32.77
N ALA A 772 21.82 25.03 33.87
CA ALA A 772 20.37 25.04 34.06
C ALA A 772 19.91 26.06 35.12
N THR A 773 18.60 26.34 35.20
CA THR A 773 18.04 27.15 36.29
C THR A 773 18.09 26.42 37.64
N SER A 774 17.77 25.13 37.64
CA SER A 774 17.85 24.28 38.83
C SER A 774 18.24 22.85 38.47
N LEU A 775 18.92 22.18 39.39
CA LEU A 775 19.28 20.77 39.28
C LEU A 775 18.94 20.04 40.58
N ASP A 776 18.11 19.02 40.48
CA ASP A 776 17.90 18.03 41.53
C ASP A 776 18.63 16.74 41.18
N ASN A 777 19.74 16.49 41.85
CA ASN A 777 20.58 15.30 41.74
C ASN A 777 20.42 14.37 42.97
N THR A 778 19.25 14.38 43.62
CA THR A 778 19.02 13.55 44.82
C THR A 778 19.16 12.07 44.51
N ASP A 779 20.05 11.37 45.23
CA ASP A 779 20.41 9.97 44.96
C ASP A 779 20.93 9.72 43.51
N GLY A 780 21.27 10.77 42.76
CA GLY A 780 21.70 10.71 41.36
C GLY A 780 23.20 10.95 41.16
N SER A 781 23.65 10.83 39.91
CA SER A 781 25.05 10.96 39.54
C SER A 781 25.24 11.91 38.34
N VAL A 782 26.18 12.86 38.49
CA VAL A 782 26.71 13.69 37.39
C VAL A 782 28.23 13.47 37.33
N LEU A 783 28.70 12.80 36.28
CA LEU A 783 30.05 12.21 36.24
C LEU A 783 30.81 12.60 34.96
N SER A 784 32.07 12.98 35.12
CA SER A 784 32.98 13.25 33.99
C SER A 784 34.35 12.62 34.24
N ASP A 785 34.91 11.91 33.25
CA ASP A 785 36.30 11.42 33.34
C ASP A 785 37.35 12.53 33.10
N GLN A 786 36.90 13.78 32.86
CA GLN A 786 37.73 14.98 32.74
C GLN A 786 37.09 16.16 33.50
N ALA A 787 37.33 17.40 33.08
CA ALA A 787 36.75 18.58 33.70
C ALA A 787 35.22 18.66 33.56
N LEU A 788 34.53 18.87 34.68
CA LEU A 788 33.08 19.05 34.78
C LEU A 788 32.78 20.49 35.21
N ILE A 789 31.95 21.18 34.43
CA ILE A 789 31.47 22.52 34.77
C ILE A 789 29.97 22.43 35.08
N VAL A 790 29.57 22.83 36.28
CA VAL A 790 28.16 22.86 36.70
C VAL A 790 27.75 24.32 36.94
N ARG A 791 26.81 24.84 36.16
CA ARG A 791 26.32 26.23 36.26
C ARG A 791 24.83 26.23 36.54
N ILE A 792 24.44 26.44 37.79
CA ILE A 792 23.04 26.44 38.20
C ILE A 792 22.64 27.85 38.62
N ASP A 793 21.59 28.42 38.05
CA ASP A 793 21.22 29.81 38.37
C ASP A 793 20.63 29.96 39.78
N GLN A 794 19.96 28.92 40.27
CA GLN A 794 19.26 28.90 41.56
C GLN A 794 19.75 27.74 42.44
N LEU A 795 18.90 26.73 42.61
CA LEU A 795 19.11 25.64 43.55
C LEU A 795 19.77 24.43 42.86
N LEU A 796 20.91 24.01 43.43
CA LEU A 796 21.52 22.72 43.21
C LEU A 796 21.27 21.83 44.43
N THR A 797 20.46 20.79 44.27
CA THR A 797 20.25 19.74 45.28
C THR A 797 21.09 18.54 44.92
N ASN A 798 22.09 18.21 45.73
CA ASN A 798 22.93 17.01 45.62
C ASN A 798 22.75 16.10 46.84
N LEU A 799 21.51 15.98 47.34
CA LEU A 799 21.18 15.20 48.53
C LEU A 799 21.44 13.71 48.29
N ARG A 800 22.41 13.10 48.98
CA ARG A 800 22.86 11.71 48.71
C ARG A 800 23.29 11.47 47.25
N GLY A 801 23.54 12.53 46.50
CA GLY A 801 23.97 12.49 45.11
C GLY A 801 25.49 12.56 45.00
N LEU A 802 25.98 12.35 43.78
CA LEU A 802 27.38 12.44 43.40
C LEU A 802 27.56 13.43 42.24
N VAL A 803 28.47 14.38 42.42
CA VAL A 803 29.00 15.24 41.35
C VAL A 803 30.51 15.07 41.33
N SER A 804 31.07 14.50 40.27
CA SER A 804 32.50 14.14 40.24
C SER A 804 33.14 14.30 38.86
N GLY A 805 34.42 14.69 38.87
CA GLY A 805 35.32 14.56 37.72
C GLY A 805 36.76 15.01 37.99
N THR A 806 37.64 14.89 36.99
CA THR A 806 39.07 15.24 37.17
C THR A 806 39.29 16.70 37.54
N GLY A 807 38.35 17.60 37.23
CA GLY A 807 38.31 18.97 37.72
C GLY A 807 36.85 19.37 37.86
N VAL A 808 36.43 19.96 38.97
CA VAL A 808 35.03 20.37 39.16
C VAL A 808 34.96 21.87 39.42
N ASP A 809 34.22 22.57 38.56
CA ASP A 809 33.90 23.99 38.68
C ASP A 809 32.38 24.15 38.78
N LEU A 810 31.89 24.45 39.98
CA LEU A 810 30.49 24.49 40.33
C LEU A 810 30.09 25.91 40.75
N SER A 811 29.05 26.45 40.12
CA SER A 811 28.41 27.68 40.56
C SER A 811 26.91 27.49 40.79
N ALA A 812 26.38 28.08 41.87
CA ALA A 812 24.96 28.03 42.22
C ALA A 812 24.53 29.26 43.05
N ASP A 813 23.24 29.53 43.18
CA ASP A 813 22.79 30.43 44.26
C ASP A 813 22.76 29.69 45.60
N THR A 814 22.24 28.47 45.61
CA THR A 814 22.24 27.62 46.81
C THR A 814 22.65 26.20 46.45
N LEU A 815 23.53 25.63 47.27
CA LEU A 815 23.97 24.24 47.16
C LEU A 815 23.56 23.44 48.40
N THR A 816 22.81 22.37 48.20
CA THR A 816 22.51 21.38 49.25
C THR A 816 23.22 20.06 48.94
N ASN A 817 24.40 19.87 49.52
CA ASN A 817 25.22 18.65 49.46
C ASN A 817 25.04 17.77 50.71
N ASP A 818 23.88 17.84 51.37
CA ASP A 818 23.65 17.06 52.59
C ASP A 818 23.72 15.56 52.28
N SER A 819 24.56 14.83 53.03
CA SER A 819 24.85 13.39 52.80
C SER A 819 25.30 13.05 51.36
N GLY A 820 25.65 14.04 50.54
CA GLY A 820 26.12 13.88 49.17
C GLY A 820 27.62 14.05 49.05
N GLU A 821 28.11 13.92 47.83
CA GLU A 821 29.51 14.06 47.48
C GLU A 821 29.69 15.01 46.27
N VAL A 822 30.53 16.02 46.44
CA VAL A 822 31.13 16.79 45.34
C VAL A 822 32.64 16.57 45.40
N SER A 823 33.20 15.84 44.44
CA SER A 823 34.60 15.42 44.48
C SER A 823 35.36 15.71 43.19
N SER A 824 36.67 15.90 43.31
CA SER A 824 37.55 16.10 42.17
C SER A 824 38.92 15.43 42.30
N GLU A 825 39.43 14.85 41.21
CA GLU A 825 40.80 14.30 41.16
C GLU A 825 41.89 15.35 40.90
N ALA A 826 41.52 16.62 40.65
CA ALA A 826 42.44 17.75 40.61
C ALA A 826 41.87 18.91 41.43
N GLY A 827 41.52 20.04 40.81
CA GLY A 827 40.99 21.21 41.51
C GLY A 827 39.48 21.18 41.68
N LEU A 828 38.99 21.63 42.84
CA LEU A 828 37.58 21.84 43.12
C LEU A 828 37.30 23.33 43.37
N THR A 829 36.43 23.94 42.57
CA THR A 829 35.97 25.31 42.76
C THR A 829 34.46 25.31 43.00
N LEU A 830 34.03 25.89 44.12
CA LEU A 830 32.63 26.15 44.45
C LEU A 830 32.44 27.66 44.59
N ASP A 831 31.71 28.27 43.67
CA ASP A 831 31.29 29.67 43.71
C ASP A 831 29.77 29.75 43.94
N VAL A 832 29.35 29.90 45.20
CA VAL A 832 27.93 29.85 45.58
C VAL A 832 27.50 31.18 46.17
N THR A 833 26.58 31.91 45.55
CA THR A 833 26.24 33.27 46.04
C THR A 833 25.51 33.29 47.37
N GLY A 834 24.78 32.21 47.68
CA GLY A 834 24.00 32.01 48.90
C GLY A 834 24.61 30.97 49.84
N GLU A 835 23.81 30.01 50.29
CA GLU A 835 24.24 29.04 51.31
C GLU A 835 24.76 27.74 50.69
N VAL A 836 25.81 27.20 51.31
CA VAL A 836 26.25 25.84 51.09
C VAL A 836 25.90 25.02 52.33
N SER A 837 25.01 24.04 52.17
CA SER A 837 24.76 23.01 53.18
C SER A 837 25.51 21.75 52.79
N ASN A 838 26.44 21.32 53.64
CA ASN A 838 27.27 20.12 53.48
C ASN A 838 27.12 19.19 54.70
N ARG A 839 25.90 19.09 55.27
CA ARG A 839 25.72 18.33 56.50
C ARG A 839 25.86 16.84 56.23
N LYS A 840 26.78 16.17 56.94
CA LYS A 840 27.15 14.76 56.66
C LYS A 840 27.63 14.52 55.23
N GLY A 841 27.92 15.59 54.48
CA GLY A 841 28.37 15.52 53.10
C GLY A 841 29.89 15.56 52.98
N LEU A 842 30.36 15.36 51.76
CA LEU A 842 31.76 15.41 51.39
C LEU A 842 31.97 16.42 50.26
N LEU A 843 32.86 17.37 50.50
CA LEU A 843 33.49 18.22 49.49
C LEU A 843 34.98 17.84 49.48
N SER A 844 35.51 17.29 48.39
CA SER A 844 36.88 16.80 48.37
C SER A 844 37.62 17.06 47.06
N SER A 845 38.93 17.32 47.15
CA SER A 845 39.80 17.40 45.98
C SER A 845 41.19 16.82 46.23
N ALA A 846 41.76 16.11 45.25
CA ALA A 846 43.18 15.71 45.28
C ALA A 846 44.17 16.87 44.96
N GLY A 847 43.65 18.02 44.53
CA GLY A 847 44.37 19.28 44.39
C GLY A 847 43.88 20.34 45.37
N ALA A 848 43.87 21.61 44.94
CA ALA A 848 43.34 22.71 45.73
C ALA A 848 41.79 22.80 45.66
N THR A 849 41.16 23.12 46.79
CA THR A 849 39.74 23.47 46.87
C THR A 849 39.58 24.95 47.17
N THR A 850 38.75 25.65 46.39
CA THR A 850 38.27 27.01 46.69
C THR A 850 36.75 26.98 46.88
N LEU A 851 36.29 27.47 48.02
CA LEU A 851 34.87 27.59 48.36
C LEU A 851 34.56 29.04 48.70
N GLU A 852 33.79 29.71 47.85
CA GLU A 852 33.25 31.04 48.10
C GLU A 852 31.74 30.93 48.34
N ALA A 853 31.25 31.46 49.48
CA ALA A 853 29.83 31.47 49.77
C ALA A 853 29.34 32.60 50.69
N ARG A 854 28.02 32.78 50.83
CA ARG A 854 27.50 33.62 51.92
C ARG A 854 27.72 32.94 53.28
N SER A 855 27.38 31.67 53.39
CA SER A 855 27.56 30.88 54.60
C SER A 855 27.76 29.41 54.26
N LEU A 856 28.48 28.70 55.13
CA LEU A 856 28.71 27.26 55.02
C LEU A 856 28.21 26.56 56.28
N ASN A 857 27.32 25.57 56.11
CA ASN A 857 26.97 24.61 57.13
C ASN A 857 27.65 23.27 56.84
N ASN A 858 28.77 23.02 57.52
CA ASN A 858 29.56 21.80 57.43
C ASN A 858 29.34 20.89 58.66
N ALA A 859 28.19 20.97 59.33
CA ALA A 859 27.93 20.18 60.53
C ALA A 859 27.92 18.66 60.23
N GLU A 860 28.70 17.89 60.99
CA GLU A 860 28.99 16.46 60.74
C GLU A 860 29.58 16.16 59.32
N GLY A 861 29.93 17.19 58.55
CA GLY A 861 30.41 17.10 57.16
C GLY A 861 31.93 17.21 57.04
N GLN A 862 32.42 17.07 55.82
CA GLN A 862 33.84 17.16 55.49
C GLN A 862 34.04 18.09 54.28
N ALA A 863 34.95 19.06 54.41
CA ALA A 863 35.52 19.78 53.29
C ALA A 863 37.05 19.60 53.32
N MET A 864 37.61 18.94 52.31
CA MET A 864 39.00 18.48 52.30
C MET A 864 39.70 18.82 50.99
N ALA A 865 40.98 19.17 51.09
CA ALA A 865 41.87 19.32 49.93
C ALA A 865 43.25 18.68 50.23
N ASP A 866 43.79 17.90 49.31
CA ASP A 866 45.15 17.36 49.49
C ASP A 866 46.22 18.48 49.40
N GLU A 867 45.94 19.54 48.64
CA GLU A 867 46.79 20.73 48.58
C GLU A 867 46.28 21.84 49.53
N VAL A 868 45.69 22.90 48.98
CA VAL A 868 45.24 24.08 49.73
C VAL A 868 43.71 24.12 49.78
N LEU A 869 43.14 24.31 50.97
CA LEU A 869 41.73 24.60 51.16
C LEU A 869 41.55 26.10 51.42
N THR A 870 40.89 26.81 50.51
CA THR A 870 40.51 28.22 50.68
C THR A 870 39.00 28.32 50.87
N VAL A 871 38.56 28.90 51.98
CA VAL A 871 37.15 29.10 52.33
C VAL A 871 36.92 30.59 52.59
N ILE A 872 36.11 31.23 51.75
CA ILE A 872 35.80 32.66 51.84
C ILE A 872 34.30 32.82 52.01
N LEU A 873 33.88 33.35 53.16
CA LEU A 873 32.48 33.45 53.55
C LEU A 873 32.11 34.87 53.95
N ALA A 874 30.98 35.37 53.44
CA ALA A 874 30.47 36.69 53.84
C ALA A 874 29.85 36.68 55.26
N GLN A 875 29.40 35.52 55.73
CA GLN A 875 28.73 35.33 57.02
C GLN A 875 29.34 34.15 57.80
N ALA A 876 28.53 33.40 58.55
CA ALA A 876 28.98 32.39 59.48
C ALA A 876 29.35 31.06 58.80
N LEU A 877 30.32 30.39 59.41
CA LEU A 877 30.66 28.99 59.20
C LEU A 877 30.21 28.16 60.42
N ASP A 878 29.36 27.17 60.20
CA ASP A 878 29.05 26.13 61.17
C ASP A 878 29.85 24.87 60.82
N ASN A 879 30.79 24.49 61.69
CA ASN A 879 31.62 23.29 61.57
C ASN A 879 31.44 22.35 62.78
N GLN A 880 30.25 22.36 63.41
CA GLN A 880 29.96 21.49 64.55
C GLN A 880 30.11 20.01 64.19
N ALA A 881 30.96 19.28 64.90
CA ALA A 881 31.32 17.88 64.60
C ALA A 881 31.81 17.64 63.15
N GLY A 882 32.11 18.69 62.40
CA GLY A 882 32.59 18.65 61.03
C GLY A 882 34.10 18.74 60.93
N THR A 883 34.63 18.58 59.72
CA THR A 883 36.06 18.70 59.43
C THR A 883 36.30 19.65 58.25
N LEU A 884 37.16 20.64 58.46
CA LEU A 884 37.86 21.36 57.41
C LEU A 884 39.33 20.92 57.41
N GLY A 885 39.79 20.33 56.32
CA GLY A 885 41.09 19.65 56.25
C GLY A 885 41.90 20.05 55.03
N ALA A 886 43.21 20.26 55.20
CA ALA A 886 44.11 20.45 54.06
C ALA A 886 45.52 19.86 54.25
N GLY A 887 46.12 19.32 53.19
CA GLY A 887 47.47 18.75 53.25
C GLY A 887 48.60 19.79 53.23
N LEU A 888 48.49 20.85 52.43
CA LEU A 888 49.54 21.88 52.27
C LEU A 888 49.20 23.22 52.94
N GLY A 889 47.92 23.56 53.08
CA GLY A 889 47.52 24.75 53.83
C GLY A 889 46.02 25.04 53.80
N LEU A 890 45.55 25.83 54.76
CA LEU A 890 44.14 26.20 54.89
C LEU A 890 44.02 27.71 55.13
N ASN A 891 43.25 28.39 54.29
CA ASN A 891 42.91 29.80 54.44
C ASN A 891 41.40 29.94 54.67
N LEU A 892 41.00 30.46 55.82
CA LEU A 892 39.61 30.66 56.20
C LEU A 892 39.34 32.15 56.45
N GLN A 893 38.39 32.71 55.71
CA GLN A 893 37.83 34.04 55.92
C GLN A 893 36.32 33.92 56.16
N ALA A 894 35.81 34.40 57.29
CA ALA A 894 34.38 34.36 57.61
C ALA A 894 33.98 35.45 58.61
N ALA A 895 32.68 35.65 58.81
CA ALA A 895 32.21 36.52 59.90
C ALA A 895 32.40 35.85 61.27
N SER A 896 32.10 34.57 61.38
CA SER A 896 32.26 33.79 62.62
C SER A 896 32.44 32.31 62.29
N LEU A 897 33.06 31.57 63.20
CA LEU A 897 33.22 30.12 63.10
C LEU A 897 32.71 29.46 64.38
N ASP A 898 31.69 28.61 64.26
CA ASP A 898 31.28 27.65 65.29
C ASP A 898 31.96 26.31 65.03
N ASN A 899 32.99 25.98 65.82
CA ASN A 899 33.79 24.76 65.71
C ASN A 899 33.57 23.83 66.91
N ARG A 900 32.35 23.80 67.45
CA ARG A 900 32.04 23.04 68.67
C ARG A 900 31.82 21.55 68.40
N LEU A 901 31.52 20.82 69.47
CA LEU A 901 31.08 19.42 69.42
C LEU A 901 32.08 18.52 68.68
N ALA A 902 33.36 18.63 69.03
CA ALA A 902 34.47 17.95 68.34
C ALA A 902 34.65 18.34 66.86
N GLY A 903 34.21 19.54 66.46
CA GLY A 903 34.57 20.15 65.18
C GLY A 903 36.08 20.31 65.03
N ALA A 904 36.57 20.15 63.80
CA ALA A 904 38.00 20.12 63.50
C ALA A 904 38.35 21.04 62.31
N VAL A 905 39.30 21.94 62.53
CA VAL A 905 39.97 22.72 61.48
C VAL A 905 41.45 22.35 61.52
N LEU A 906 41.91 21.59 60.52
CA LEU A 906 43.17 20.88 60.55
C LEU A 906 43.97 21.11 59.27
N THR A 907 45.29 21.28 59.40
CA THR A 907 46.19 21.18 58.25
C THR A 907 47.59 20.69 58.62
N ASP A 908 48.21 19.99 57.66
CA ASP A 908 49.60 19.57 57.72
C ASP A 908 50.59 20.71 57.34
N GLY A 909 50.09 21.81 56.78
CA GLY A 909 50.89 23.00 56.45
C GLY A 909 50.48 24.25 57.24
N GLN A 910 50.38 25.40 56.56
CA GLN A 910 50.01 26.69 57.18
C GLN A 910 48.50 26.85 57.31
N LEU A 911 48.03 27.34 58.44
CA LEU A 911 46.64 27.66 58.73
C LEU A 911 46.49 29.15 58.99
N ASP A 912 45.78 29.85 58.13
CA ASP A 912 45.39 31.25 58.30
C ASP A 912 43.87 31.32 58.52
N ILE A 913 43.47 31.88 59.66
CA ILE A 913 42.06 32.11 60.00
C ILE A 913 41.88 33.60 60.26
N THR A 914 41.00 34.23 59.48
CA THR A 914 40.62 35.64 59.63
C THR A 914 39.11 35.75 59.84
N LEU A 915 38.70 36.16 61.03
CA LEU A 915 37.31 36.32 61.41
C LEU A 915 37.03 37.76 61.84
N THR A 916 35.92 38.33 61.36
CA THR A 916 35.49 39.67 61.81
C THR A 916 34.72 39.63 63.14
N GLY A 917 34.27 38.45 63.56
CA GLY A 917 33.53 38.19 64.79
C GLY A 917 34.16 37.05 65.60
N THR A 918 33.31 36.17 66.15
CA THR A 918 33.72 35.16 67.15
C THR A 918 34.17 33.84 66.53
N LEU A 919 35.22 33.25 67.10
CA LEU A 919 35.56 31.82 66.99
C LEU A 919 35.05 31.09 68.25
N ASP A 920 33.99 30.27 68.13
CA ASP A 920 33.51 29.39 69.20
C ASP A 920 34.09 27.98 69.03
N ASN A 921 35.17 27.68 69.74
CA ASN A 921 35.92 26.42 69.71
C ASN A 921 35.69 25.58 70.97
N ARG A 922 34.58 25.78 71.70
CA ARG A 922 34.31 25.04 72.95
C ARG A 922 33.94 23.57 72.71
N SER A 923 33.73 22.82 73.79
CA SER A 923 33.15 21.46 73.74
C SER A 923 33.95 20.47 72.87
N GLY A 924 35.28 20.46 73.02
CA GLY A 924 36.17 19.54 72.30
C GLY A 924 36.56 19.98 70.89
N GLY A 925 36.22 21.19 70.49
CA GLY A 925 36.65 21.79 69.22
C GLY A 925 38.17 21.85 69.07
N GLN A 926 38.66 21.69 67.84
CA GLN A 926 40.08 21.66 67.50
C GLN A 926 40.41 22.60 66.33
N VAL A 927 41.41 23.46 66.54
CA VAL A 927 42.06 24.27 65.51
C VAL A 927 43.54 23.94 65.56
N GLN A 928 44.07 23.27 64.54
CA GLN A 928 45.44 22.76 64.56
C GLN A 928 46.17 22.86 63.22
N ALA A 929 47.42 23.34 63.26
CA ALA A 929 48.35 23.32 62.15
C ALA A 929 49.64 22.60 62.53
N LYS A 930 50.18 21.73 61.65
CA LYS A 930 51.56 21.24 61.78
C LYS A 930 52.59 22.31 61.36
N GLY A 931 52.20 23.27 60.53
CA GLY A 931 53.00 24.45 60.19
C GLY A 931 52.68 25.66 61.09
N ILE A 932 52.67 26.84 60.47
CA ILE A 932 52.31 28.12 61.09
C ILE A 932 50.79 28.19 61.25
N LEU A 933 50.32 28.65 62.42
CA LEU A 933 48.93 29.00 62.67
C LEU A 933 48.83 30.49 62.97
N ASN A 934 48.19 31.25 62.07
CA ASN A 934 47.78 32.63 62.32
C ASN A 934 46.26 32.68 62.50
N LEU A 935 45.82 33.18 63.66
CA LEU A 935 44.41 33.33 63.99
C LEU A 935 44.12 34.79 64.32
N THR A 936 43.21 35.41 63.58
CA THR A 936 42.67 36.75 63.85
C THR A 936 41.17 36.61 64.07
N SER A 937 40.65 37.14 65.18
CA SER A 937 39.21 37.13 65.49
C SER A 937 38.83 38.27 66.43
N GLN A 938 37.59 38.74 66.44
CA GLN A 938 37.14 39.70 67.46
C GLN A 938 37.13 39.06 68.86
N ALA A 939 36.63 37.82 68.96
CA ALA A 939 36.63 37.07 70.20
C ALA A 939 36.94 35.58 69.97
N LEU A 940 37.79 35.00 70.81
CA LEU A 940 38.12 33.58 70.82
C LEU A 940 37.51 32.90 72.04
N ASN A 941 36.52 32.02 71.86
CA ASN A 941 36.04 31.15 72.93
C ASN A 941 36.62 29.73 72.78
N ASN A 942 37.67 29.43 73.52
CA ASN A 942 38.36 28.13 73.52
C ASN A 942 38.05 27.29 74.77
N GLN A 943 36.90 27.48 75.42
CA GLN A 943 36.57 26.79 76.67
C GLN A 943 36.43 25.27 76.47
N GLY A 944 37.35 24.48 77.05
CA GLY A 944 37.40 23.03 76.82
C GLY A 944 37.77 22.64 75.38
N GLY A 945 38.31 23.58 74.60
CA GLY A 945 38.78 23.41 73.24
C GLY A 945 40.30 23.35 73.12
N ARG A 946 40.79 23.26 71.89
CA ARG A 946 42.22 23.17 71.58
C ARG A 946 42.60 24.04 70.38
N VAL A 947 43.59 24.91 70.56
CA VAL A 947 44.23 25.73 69.52
C VAL A 947 45.74 25.43 69.52
N VAL A 948 46.27 24.87 68.42
CA VAL A 948 47.66 24.38 68.38
C VAL A 948 48.37 24.70 67.07
N GLY A 949 49.52 25.39 67.16
CA GLY A 949 50.48 25.52 66.05
C GLY A 949 51.77 24.78 66.39
N GLN A 950 52.20 23.82 65.58
CA GLN A 950 53.45 23.10 65.89
C GLN A 950 54.70 23.93 65.55
N ASP A 951 54.65 24.83 64.58
CA ASP A 951 55.76 25.74 64.27
C ASP A 951 55.62 27.08 65.03
N LEU A 952 54.81 27.99 64.50
CA LEU A 952 54.48 29.28 65.13
C LEU A 952 52.97 29.33 65.37
N LEU A 953 52.58 29.75 66.57
CA LEU A 953 51.20 30.14 66.85
C LEU A 953 51.13 31.65 67.07
N THR A 954 50.37 32.34 66.23
CA THR A 954 50.03 33.76 66.40
C THR A 954 48.52 33.91 66.58
N VAL A 955 48.09 34.54 67.67
CA VAL A 955 46.68 34.84 67.93
C VAL A 955 46.50 36.34 68.11
N HIS A 956 45.63 36.96 67.31
CA HIS A 956 45.16 38.33 67.45
C HIS A 956 43.67 38.33 67.82
N SER A 957 43.32 38.90 68.98
CA SER A 957 41.91 39.03 69.38
C SER A 957 41.65 40.15 70.38
N ASP A 958 40.43 40.71 70.41
CA ASP A 958 40.06 41.66 71.46
C ASP A 958 39.89 40.93 72.79
N SER A 959 39.33 39.71 72.76
CA SER A 959 39.14 38.88 73.96
C SER A 959 39.33 37.40 73.68
N ALA A 960 39.87 36.65 74.65
CA ALA A 960 39.97 35.20 74.56
C ALA A 960 39.59 34.52 75.88
N LEU A 961 38.67 33.56 75.81
CA LEU A 961 38.24 32.70 76.92
C LEU A 961 38.88 31.31 76.75
N ASN A 962 39.88 30.97 77.56
CA ASN A 962 40.60 29.69 77.51
C ASN A 962 40.35 28.80 78.74
N ARG A 963 39.24 29.00 79.46
CA ARG A 963 38.95 28.22 80.68
C ARG A 963 38.78 26.73 80.37
N GLY A 964 39.62 25.89 80.97
CA GLY A 964 39.65 24.44 80.71
C GLY A 964 40.10 24.04 79.31
N GLY A 965 40.56 24.99 78.49
CA GLY A 965 41.06 24.79 77.13
C GLY A 965 42.58 24.74 77.05
N VAL A 966 43.08 24.43 75.85
CA VAL A 966 44.51 24.34 75.53
C VAL A 966 44.85 25.31 74.39
N ILE A 967 45.80 26.20 74.63
CA ILE A 967 46.50 26.98 73.59
C ILE A 967 47.97 26.55 73.62
N ARG A 968 48.48 25.98 72.54
CA ARG A 968 49.84 25.42 72.52
C ARG A 968 50.63 25.77 71.27
N ALA A 969 51.91 26.08 71.47
CA ALA A 969 52.90 26.12 70.40
C ALA A 969 54.03 25.11 70.66
N ASP A 970 54.41 24.33 69.65
CA ASP A 970 55.57 23.43 69.77
C ASP A 970 56.89 24.13 69.38
N LYS A 971 56.84 25.36 68.82
CA LYS A 971 57.94 26.34 68.90
C LYS A 971 57.47 27.67 69.47
N LEU A 972 57.39 28.74 68.67
CA LEU A 972 57.15 30.10 69.17
C LEU A 972 55.65 30.38 69.30
N MET A 973 55.27 31.11 70.36
CA MET A 973 53.90 31.59 70.57
C MET A 973 53.86 33.11 70.68
N LYS A 974 52.90 33.73 69.99
CA LYS A 974 52.59 35.16 70.07
C LYS A 974 51.09 35.35 70.31
N LEU A 975 50.74 36.01 71.40
CA LEU A 975 49.37 36.27 71.82
C LEU A 975 49.17 37.79 71.93
N PHE A 976 48.52 38.37 70.93
CA PHE A 976 48.11 39.76 70.91
C PHE A 976 46.62 39.81 71.27
N ILE A 977 46.32 39.79 72.57
CA ILE A 977 44.96 39.60 73.08
C ILE A 977 44.63 40.70 74.09
N GLY A 978 43.58 41.49 73.82
CA GLY A 978 43.13 42.57 74.74
C GLY A 978 42.82 42.05 76.14
N ASP A 979 41.78 41.21 76.26
CA ASP A 979 41.38 40.55 77.50
C ASP A 979 41.54 39.02 77.38
N LEU A 980 42.57 38.45 78.00
CA LEU A 980 42.80 37.00 78.04
C LEU A 980 42.39 36.40 79.38
N ASP A 981 41.39 35.52 79.36
CA ASP A 981 40.94 34.74 80.51
C ASP A 981 41.38 33.27 80.38
N ASN A 982 42.49 32.95 81.03
CA ASN A 982 43.01 31.59 81.22
C ASN A 982 42.67 31.05 82.63
N SER A 983 41.69 31.64 83.31
CA SER A 983 41.37 31.28 84.68
C SER A 983 40.67 29.92 84.77
N GLN A 984 40.72 29.32 85.96
CA GLN A 984 40.02 28.07 86.26
C GLN A 984 39.01 28.23 87.40
N THR A 985 38.64 29.47 87.70
CA THR A 985 37.71 29.79 88.79
C THR A 985 36.36 29.10 88.53
N GLY A 986 36.02 28.12 89.38
CA GLY A 986 34.79 27.32 89.28
C GLY A 986 34.90 26.02 88.46
N LEU A 987 36.09 25.60 88.03
CA LEU A 987 36.32 24.35 87.28
C LEU A 987 37.02 23.27 88.13
N THR A 988 36.92 22.00 87.71
CA THR A 988 37.62 20.88 88.37
C THR A 988 39.12 20.91 88.06
N ALA A 989 39.95 20.34 88.94
CA ALA A 989 41.41 20.32 88.76
C ALA A 989 41.90 19.61 87.47
N ALA A 990 41.04 18.80 86.83
CA ALA A 990 41.31 18.12 85.57
C ALA A 990 41.03 18.97 84.32
N GLN A 991 40.31 20.10 84.46
CA GLN A 991 39.93 21.01 83.38
C GLN A 991 40.74 22.30 83.47
N LYS A 992 42.06 22.15 83.34
CA LYS A 992 42.97 23.29 83.43
C LYS A 992 42.94 24.13 82.15
N GLY A 993 42.78 25.45 82.29
CA GLY A 993 43.20 26.40 81.26
C GLY A 993 44.71 26.34 81.15
N VAL A 994 45.21 25.90 79.99
CA VAL A 994 46.63 25.64 79.73
C VAL A 994 47.06 26.44 78.52
N ILE A 995 48.09 27.27 78.71
CA ILE A 995 48.80 27.95 77.64
C ILE A 995 50.27 27.56 77.73
N THR A 996 50.80 26.89 76.71
CA THR A 996 52.17 26.35 76.73
C THR A 996 52.93 26.58 75.44
N SER A 997 54.17 27.05 75.55
CA SER A 997 55.12 27.17 74.44
C SER A 997 56.38 26.34 74.70
N GLN A 998 56.84 25.56 73.72
CA GLN A 998 58.11 24.81 73.80
C GLN A 998 59.32 25.65 73.34
N ALA A 999 59.10 26.85 72.82
CA ALA A 999 60.12 27.88 72.67
C ALA A 999 59.68 29.15 73.44
N GLY A 1000 59.76 30.34 72.83
CA GLY A 1000 59.35 31.59 73.47
C GLY A 1000 57.84 31.81 73.49
N LEU A 1001 57.39 32.65 74.43
CA LEU A 1001 56.02 33.13 74.51
C LEU A 1001 56.01 34.66 74.63
N GLU A 1002 55.35 35.33 73.69
CA GLU A 1002 55.09 36.76 73.73
C GLU A 1002 53.61 36.98 73.97
N PHE A 1003 53.25 37.69 75.04
CA PHE A 1003 51.90 38.15 75.32
C PHE A 1003 51.87 39.67 75.36
N ILE A 1004 50.95 40.27 74.61
CA ILE A 1004 50.65 41.70 74.63
C ILE A 1004 49.14 41.89 74.73
N GLY A 1005 48.67 42.63 75.74
CA GLY A 1005 47.25 42.84 76.02
C GLY A 1005 46.96 43.96 77.00
N GLN A 1006 45.69 44.11 77.38
CA GLN A 1006 45.26 44.98 78.48
C GLN A 1006 45.16 44.18 79.79
N ARG A 1007 44.58 42.98 79.74
CA ARG A 1007 44.36 42.14 80.90
C ARG A 1007 44.71 40.68 80.63
N LEU A 1008 45.49 40.10 81.54
CA LEU A 1008 45.77 38.67 81.59
C LEU A 1008 45.25 38.11 82.92
N ASP A 1009 44.20 37.30 82.86
CA ASP A 1009 43.65 36.56 84.00
C ASP A 1009 44.07 35.08 83.92
N ASN A 1010 45.09 34.72 84.69
CA ASN A 1010 45.61 33.37 84.85
C ASN A 1010 45.27 32.80 86.24
N GLN A 1011 44.20 33.25 86.90
CA GLN A 1011 43.84 32.74 88.22
C GLN A 1011 43.57 31.23 88.19
N ASN A 1012 44.27 30.45 89.02
CA ASN A 1012 44.30 28.98 88.99
C ASN A 1012 44.80 28.36 87.66
N GLY A 1013 45.18 29.19 86.68
CA GLY A 1013 45.61 28.84 85.34
C GLY A 1013 47.05 28.33 85.25
N LEU A 1014 47.42 27.82 84.07
CA LEU A 1014 48.82 27.52 83.73
C LEU A 1014 49.20 28.28 82.46
N LEU A 1015 50.25 29.10 82.56
CA LEU A 1015 50.93 29.75 81.46
C LEU A 1015 52.42 29.39 81.56
N ASN A 1016 52.97 28.67 80.57
CA ASN A 1016 54.34 28.19 80.65
C ASN A 1016 55.10 28.30 79.32
N ALA A 1017 56.36 28.69 79.39
CA ALA A 1017 57.27 28.72 78.24
C ALA A 1017 58.60 28.02 78.58
N VAL A 1018 59.15 27.26 77.64
CA VAL A 1018 60.52 26.71 77.78
C VAL A 1018 61.57 27.78 77.45
N GLY A 1019 61.32 28.60 76.43
CA GLY A 1019 62.15 29.74 76.05
C GLY A 1019 61.76 31.03 76.77
N VAL A 1020 62.22 32.18 76.25
CA VAL A 1020 61.95 33.50 76.84
C VAL A 1020 60.44 33.78 76.84
N MET A 1021 59.94 34.24 77.99
CA MET A 1021 58.57 34.71 78.15
C MET A 1021 58.55 36.23 78.28
N THR A 1022 57.85 36.91 77.39
CA THR A 1022 57.59 38.35 77.47
C THR A 1022 56.11 38.58 77.73
N LEU A 1023 55.79 39.33 78.78
CA LEU A 1023 54.41 39.68 79.15
C LEU A 1023 54.29 41.21 79.17
N GLN A 1024 53.35 41.75 78.40
CA GLN A 1024 53.00 43.16 78.42
C GLN A 1024 51.49 43.29 78.65
N ALA A 1025 51.08 43.91 79.77
CA ALA A 1025 49.67 44.06 80.15
C ALA A 1025 49.45 45.28 81.05
N ASP A 1026 48.23 45.79 81.16
CA ASP A 1026 47.90 46.75 82.21
C ASP A 1026 47.64 45.99 83.53
N THR A 1027 46.93 44.86 83.45
CA THR A 1027 46.59 44.04 84.63
C THR A 1027 46.94 42.57 84.42
N LEU A 1028 47.66 42.00 85.39
CA LEU A 1028 47.93 40.56 85.49
C LEU A 1028 47.32 40.01 86.78
N LEU A 1029 46.31 39.15 86.66
CA LEU A 1029 45.77 38.39 87.79
C LEU A 1029 46.26 36.94 87.70
N ASN A 1030 46.99 36.48 88.71
CA ASN A 1030 47.54 35.12 88.72
C ASN A 1030 47.32 34.44 90.08
N GLY A 1031 46.22 34.77 90.75
CA GLY A 1031 45.91 34.20 92.05
C GLY A 1031 45.75 32.67 91.99
N SER A 1032 46.51 31.95 92.81
CA SER A 1032 46.62 30.47 92.79
C SER A 1032 46.98 29.85 91.42
N GLY A 1033 47.36 30.68 90.44
CA GLY A 1033 47.79 30.26 89.12
C GLY A 1033 49.30 30.08 89.05
N ARG A 1034 49.80 29.64 87.90
CA ARG A 1034 51.22 29.50 87.63
C ARG A 1034 51.58 30.10 86.29
N ILE A 1035 52.53 31.03 86.32
CA ILE A 1035 53.20 31.62 85.17
C ILE A 1035 54.68 31.28 85.30
N ALA A 1036 55.23 30.52 84.36
CA ALA A 1036 56.59 30.00 84.46
C ALA A 1036 57.37 30.06 83.14
N SER A 1037 58.63 30.48 83.23
CA SER A 1037 59.61 30.39 82.14
C SER A 1037 60.77 29.47 82.54
N GLN A 1038 61.20 28.54 81.66
CA GLN A 1038 62.47 27.82 81.84
C GLN A 1038 63.68 28.63 81.35
N SER A 1039 63.44 29.81 80.78
CA SER A 1039 64.44 30.81 80.40
C SER A 1039 64.18 32.11 81.19
N ASP A 1040 64.44 33.26 80.58
CA ASP A 1040 64.10 34.56 81.16
C ASP A 1040 62.58 34.81 81.08
N LEU A 1041 62.07 35.55 82.07
CA LEU A 1041 60.71 36.10 82.10
C LEU A 1041 60.80 37.61 82.19
N ILE A 1042 60.26 38.33 81.21
CA ILE A 1042 60.25 39.78 81.14
C ILE A 1042 58.79 40.24 81.17
N ALA A 1043 58.35 40.74 82.31
CA ALA A 1043 57.00 41.26 82.51
C ALA A 1043 57.03 42.79 82.64
N THR A 1044 56.32 43.48 81.77
CA THR A 1044 56.01 44.90 81.89
C THR A 1044 54.52 45.02 82.13
N VAL A 1045 54.13 45.15 83.40
CA VAL A 1045 52.73 45.11 83.81
C VAL A 1045 52.42 46.17 84.86
N ASP A 1046 51.44 47.04 84.62
CA ASP A 1046 51.09 48.11 85.57
C ASP A 1046 50.64 47.56 86.92
N THR A 1047 49.71 46.61 86.95
CA THR A 1047 49.18 46.01 88.19
C THR A 1047 49.27 44.49 88.15
N VAL A 1048 49.99 43.89 89.10
CA VAL A 1048 50.13 42.44 89.23
C VAL A 1048 49.52 41.96 90.56
N SER A 1049 48.54 41.05 90.49
CA SER A 1049 47.97 40.34 91.64
C SER A 1049 48.40 38.88 91.64
N GLN A 1050 49.35 38.53 92.52
CA GLN A 1050 49.99 37.22 92.65
C GLN A 1050 49.48 36.37 93.84
N GLN A 1051 48.29 36.67 94.38
CA GLN A 1051 47.78 36.04 95.60
C GLN A 1051 47.76 34.51 95.56
N GLY A 1052 48.68 33.85 96.27
CA GLY A 1052 48.77 32.39 96.35
C GLY A 1052 49.22 31.69 95.06
N GLY A 1053 49.65 32.45 94.04
CA GLY A 1053 50.12 31.92 92.75
C GLY A 1053 51.63 31.98 92.59
N GLU A 1054 52.14 31.50 91.46
CA GLU A 1054 53.56 31.46 91.11
C GLU A 1054 53.82 32.30 89.85
N LEU A 1055 54.76 33.24 89.92
CA LEU A 1055 55.36 33.93 88.76
C LEU A 1055 56.87 33.68 88.84
N VAL A 1056 57.37 32.74 88.04
CA VAL A 1056 58.72 32.20 88.22
C VAL A 1056 59.53 32.08 86.93
N ALA A 1057 60.85 32.22 87.03
CA ALA A 1057 61.77 31.98 85.92
C ALA A 1057 62.98 31.12 86.35
N GLN A 1058 63.39 30.15 85.53
CA GLN A 1058 64.71 29.49 85.71
C GLN A 1058 65.88 30.34 85.17
N GLY A 1059 65.57 31.43 84.46
CA GLY A 1059 66.52 32.45 84.05
C GLY A 1059 66.44 33.68 84.96
N THR A 1060 66.52 34.85 84.33
CA THR A 1060 66.25 36.14 84.97
C THR A 1060 64.75 36.42 84.93
N LEU A 1061 64.16 36.80 86.07
CA LEU A 1061 62.82 37.40 86.10
C LEU A 1061 62.98 38.91 86.21
N THR A 1062 62.50 39.65 85.21
CA THR A 1062 62.38 41.11 85.24
C THR A 1062 60.90 41.47 85.29
N LEU A 1063 60.48 42.19 86.32
CA LEU A 1063 59.13 42.73 86.44
C LEU A 1063 59.21 44.26 86.58
N THR A 1064 58.57 44.98 85.68
CA THR A 1064 58.42 46.44 85.69
C THR A 1064 56.94 46.80 85.78
N GLY A 1065 56.55 47.72 86.67
CA GLY A 1065 55.14 48.03 86.89
C GLY A 1065 54.87 49.12 87.93
N GLN A 1066 53.60 49.37 88.23
CA GLN A 1066 53.19 50.31 89.29
C GLN A 1066 52.93 49.57 90.60
N SER A 1067 52.25 48.41 90.58
CA SER A 1067 51.94 47.66 91.80
C SER A 1067 52.06 46.15 91.66
N LEU A 1068 52.59 45.51 92.72
CA LEU A 1068 52.65 44.06 92.92
C LEU A 1068 52.00 43.69 94.26
N ASP A 1069 50.82 43.08 94.20
CA ASP A 1069 50.15 42.49 95.37
C ASP A 1069 50.45 40.98 95.45
N ASN A 1070 51.34 40.62 96.38
CA ASN A 1070 51.74 39.24 96.70
C ASN A 1070 51.43 38.85 98.16
N ARG A 1071 50.52 39.56 98.84
CA ARG A 1071 50.31 39.43 100.30
C ARG A 1071 49.73 38.10 100.79
N ALA A 1072 49.15 37.23 99.94
CA ALA A 1072 48.51 35.98 100.38
C ALA A 1072 49.22 34.71 99.89
N GLY A 1073 50.50 34.52 100.23
CA GLY A 1073 51.20 33.26 100.00
C GLY A 1073 51.62 32.98 98.56
N GLY A 1074 51.75 34.01 97.72
CA GLY A 1074 52.25 33.84 96.35
C GLY A 1074 53.78 33.87 96.27
N LEU A 1075 54.33 33.36 95.17
CA LEU A 1075 55.75 33.30 94.85
C LEU A 1075 56.05 34.15 93.62
N VAL A 1076 57.00 35.07 93.75
CA VAL A 1076 57.66 35.76 92.62
C VAL A 1076 59.13 35.45 92.70
N GLY A 1077 59.66 34.61 91.81
CA GLY A 1077 61.03 34.12 92.02
C GLY A 1077 61.82 33.77 90.76
N ALA A 1078 63.13 33.86 90.87
CA ALA A 1078 64.05 33.50 89.80
C ALA A 1078 65.27 32.74 90.31
N THR A 1079 65.74 31.74 89.55
CA THR A 1079 66.92 30.97 89.97
C THR A 1079 68.25 31.64 89.61
N LYS A 1080 68.29 32.57 88.64
CA LYS A 1080 69.51 33.34 88.30
C LYS A 1080 69.51 34.75 88.91
N ALA A 1081 68.55 35.58 88.52
CA ALA A 1081 68.47 36.96 88.96
C ALA A 1081 67.02 37.45 88.94
N LEU A 1082 66.64 38.16 90.00
CA LEU A 1082 65.34 38.79 90.13
C LEU A 1082 65.53 40.31 90.04
N LYS A 1083 64.84 40.96 89.10
CA LYS A 1083 64.86 42.41 88.90
C LYS A 1083 63.43 42.95 89.00
N LEU A 1084 63.16 43.68 90.06
CA LEU A 1084 61.87 44.32 90.30
C LEU A 1084 62.02 45.84 90.19
N THR A 1085 61.30 46.42 89.24
CA THR A 1085 61.16 47.86 89.06
C THR A 1085 59.67 48.19 89.19
N VAL A 1086 59.17 48.09 90.42
CA VAL A 1086 57.74 48.25 90.75
C VAL A 1086 57.59 49.33 91.83
N ASP A 1087 56.66 50.26 91.64
CA ASP A 1087 56.50 51.41 92.55
C ASP A 1087 55.96 51.02 93.95
N ASP A 1088 54.98 50.12 94.00
CA ASP A 1088 54.35 49.61 95.23
C ASP A 1088 54.36 48.08 95.29
N ILE A 1089 54.93 47.50 96.35
CA ILE A 1089 55.03 46.04 96.53
C ILE A 1089 54.45 45.64 97.89
N ASP A 1090 53.33 44.91 97.90
CA ASP A 1090 52.74 44.31 99.09
C ASP A 1090 53.07 42.81 99.17
N ASN A 1091 54.05 42.45 99.99
CA ASN A 1091 54.54 41.07 100.15
C ASN A 1091 54.33 40.49 101.57
N ARG A 1092 53.33 40.97 102.33
CA ARG A 1092 53.20 40.68 103.79
C ARG A 1092 53.08 39.20 104.20
N ALA A 1093 52.72 38.29 103.29
CA ALA A 1093 52.81 36.85 103.49
C ALA A 1093 53.19 36.08 102.21
N GLY A 1094 53.85 36.74 101.25
CA GLY A 1094 54.34 36.13 100.01
C GLY A 1094 55.85 35.94 100.02
N GLU A 1095 56.34 35.22 99.02
CA GLU A 1095 57.76 34.96 98.80
C GLU A 1095 58.25 35.69 97.54
N VAL A 1096 59.34 36.44 97.70
CA VAL A 1096 60.07 37.09 96.62
C VAL A 1096 61.52 36.62 96.73
N SER A 1097 61.96 35.72 95.83
CA SER A 1097 63.18 34.92 96.01
C SER A 1097 64.05 34.80 94.76
#